data_AF-A0A1F6FV47-F1
#
_entry.id   AF-A0A1F6FV47-F1
#
_cell.length_a   1.000
_cell.length_b   1.000
_cell.length_c   1.000
_cell.angle_alpha   90.00
_cell.angle_beta   90.00
_cell.angle_gamma   90.00
#
_symmetry.space_group_name_H-M   'P 1'
#
loop_
_entity.id
_entity.type
_entity.pdbx_description
1 polymer ?
#
loop_
_entity_poly.entity_id
_entity_poly.type
_entity_poly.pdbx_seq_one_letter_code
_entity_poly.pdbx_strand_id
1 'polypeptide(L)'
;MHSTTTDNQQDLRTGWNGGEYGEFGRKQNQELKNIIKERGDKYDVVFCSDLSRARQTAEIVFGENNTQIIMDARLRECNYGDLNGKPEDKFKEEKYYIDNPHPNGESYNDVKNRIQNFLKEVAEKFNGKKVAIVAHKAPQLAIESIINNVSLEKALDNDWRKRKAWQAGWNYIYGGNKTWDLKIYGKDMFQGLVNGKKTIEIRAGKPESAEKYWGDFKTGDMIEFHLADEKMDKFIDGVKSERRTIEKVKCFDNFEGLFKEYPAGQDYPGKNAEELKAWYEARPVLNERIKKYGLWVFELKQIKDTGIALTFFRHAQTESNKKGVTMGRTDMSLNNEGIKQAGEIAEKIKERHYDLIFCSPLKRARETAEILFGKNNLRIDKRLIEIDFGQLTGKSSLEADDYREAGFPGGESYYDVSRRVNNFLEEIFIKYPGKKIAIVAHSNIWKVLENIINDQPLNINFLKQHTPLGPVEFNFSEIKYVQSEAPKGENWEQDPDTLDTWFSSGLWTFSTLGWPDKTDDLKKFHPTTWMQMGYEILFFWMARMILMSSYALNEIPFKEVYIHGMLRDKQGKKFSKSLGNGIDPRDICDKYGTDALRLSLISGVTPGNDARFYEDKVVGFRNFANKLWNIGRFIQMSPYGRSLEGGQINKTIKPTTLADQWIISRLNNIIKEATEDFDHYRFSLASEKLYEFAWHELADWYVEIAKKQGDENTYQLLTEVYLKTLTLLHPFMPFITEVVFESFRPEKMLMIEKWPAADEDKINAQTEQNFKALQDLITAIRSWRKEKNIEPKEILKIKVASDDDLIKKEKNIIDYLAKVEVESVDKLAECDLEVAGMKVKIGVI
;
A
#
# COMPACT_ATOMS: atom_id res chain seq x y z
N MET A 1 2.55 -29.00 9.71
CA MET A 1 3.03 -30.38 9.98
C MET A 1 4.51 -30.46 9.61
N HIS A 2 5.31 -31.27 10.29
CA HIS A 2 6.66 -31.57 9.83
C HIS A 2 6.65 -32.36 8.50
N SER A 3 7.74 -32.29 7.74
CA SER A 3 7.87 -33.07 6.49
C SER A 3 7.95 -34.57 6.73
N THR A 4 7.75 -35.37 5.68
CA THR A 4 7.75 -36.85 5.73
C THR A 4 9.13 -37.39 6.15
N THR A 5 9.18 -38.22 7.20
CA THR A 5 10.40 -38.94 7.61
C THR A 5 10.56 -40.28 6.88
N THR A 6 11.72 -40.92 6.96
CA THR A 6 11.94 -42.29 6.45
C THR A 6 10.97 -43.30 7.06
N ASP A 7 10.68 -43.16 8.36
CA ASP A 7 9.72 -44.01 9.06
C ASP A 7 8.28 -43.84 8.50
N ASN A 8 7.91 -42.61 8.14
CA ASN A 8 6.60 -42.36 7.52
C ASN A 8 6.48 -43.01 6.14
N GLN A 9 7.60 -43.16 5.40
CA GLN A 9 7.61 -43.88 4.12
C GLN A 9 7.47 -45.39 4.28
N GLN A 10 7.74 -45.90 5.48
CA GLN A 10 7.60 -47.31 5.86
C GLN A 10 6.30 -47.58 6.63
N ASP A 11 5.37 -46.61 6.65
CA ASP A 11 4.10 -46.68 7.39
C ASP A 11 4.26 -47.00 8.90
N LEU A 12 5.36 -46.49 9.50
CA LEU A 12 5.61 -46.60 10.93
C LEU A 12 5.09 -45.37 11.70
N ARG A 13 4.39 -45.62 12.81
CA ARG A 13 3.90 -44.58 13.72
C ARG A 13 4.94 -44.25 14.79
N THR A 14 5.86 -43.33 14.47
CA THR A 14 7.01 -43.00 15.34
C THR A 14 6.64 -42.42 16.70
N GLY A 15 5.51 -41.71 16.82
CA GLY A 15 5.06 -41.11 18.07
C GLY A 15 6.14 -40.24 18.70
N TRP A 16 6.62 -40.60 19.89
CA TRP A 16 7.68 -39.85 20.60
C TRP A 16 9.10 -40.28 20.24
N ASN A 17 9.28 -41.31 19.42
CA ASN A 17 10.61 -41.68 18.94
C ASN A 17 11.17 -40.60 18.00
N GLY A 18 12.50 -40.56 17.92
CA GLY A 18 13.20 -39.79 16.88
C GLY A 18 12.78 -40.24 15.48
N GLY A 19 12.85 -39.34 14.52
CA GLY A 19 12.66 -39.65 13.11
C GLY A 19 13.63 -38.84 12.25
N GLU A 20 14.11 -39.43 11.17
CA GLU A 20 15.08 -38.82 10.26
C GLU A 20 14.49 -38.53 8.88
N TYR A 21 15.03 -37.51 8.21
CA TYR A 21 14.62 -37.16 6.85
C TYR A 21 15.40 -37.91 5.78
N GLY A 22 14.67 -38.66 4.96
CA GLY A 22 15.13 -39.08 3.64
C GLY A 22 15.08 -37.93 2.62
N GLU A 23 15.50 -38.21 1.39
CA GLU A 23 15.57 -37.22 0.29
C GLU A 23 14.21 -36.54 0.02
N PHE A 24 13.11 -37.31 0.10
CA PHE A 24 11.76 -36.80 -0.11
C PHE A 24 11.32 -35.76 0.92
N GLY A 25 11.59 -36.00 2.22
CA GLY A 25 11.27 -35.05 3.28
C GLY A 25 12.06 -33.75 3.18
N ARG A 26 13.32 -33.84 2.72
CA ARG A 26 14.14 -32.64 2.43
C ARG A 26 13.56 -31.82 1.29
N LYS A 27 13.08 -32.48 0.22
CA LYS A 27 12.40 -31.81 -0.89
C LYS A 27 11.12 -31.09 -0.45
N GLN A 28 10.31 -31.72 0.41
CA GLN A 28 9.12 -31.08 0.98
C GLN A 28 9.45 -29.88 1.86
N ASN A 29 10.53 -29.93 2.66
CA ASN A 29 10.98 -28.76 3.42
C ASN A 29 11.36 -27.60 2.49
N GLN A 30 12.06 -27.89 1.39
CA GLN A 30 12.41 -26.87 0.39
C GLN A 30 11.18 -26.30 -0.33
N GLU A 31 10.22 -27.17 -0.68
CA GLU A 31 8.96 -26.76 -1.30
C GLU A 31 8.14 -25.88 -0.35
N LEU A 32 8.02 -26.26 0.93
CA LEU A 32 7.33 -25.48 1.95
C LEU A 32 7.98 -24.11 2.17
N LYS A 33 9.32 -24.07 2.20
CA LYS A 33 10.10 -22.83 2.28
C LYS A 33 9.82 -21.92 1.08
N ASN A 34 9.78 -22.48 -0.13
CA ASN A 34 9.45 -21.74 -1.35
C ASN A 34 8.01 -21.20 -1.31
N ILE A 35 7.04 -22.02 -0.89
CA ILE A 35 5.62 -21.60 -0.79
C ILE A 35 5.44 -20.45 0.20
N ILE A 36 6.07 -20.51 1.37
CA ILE A 36 6.03 -19.43 2.37
C ILE A 36 6.67 -18.15 1.80
N LYS A 37 7.79 -18.29 1.10
CA LYS A 37 8.48 -17.17 0.43
C LYS A 37 7.62 -16.54 -0.68
N GLU A 38 6.97 -17.35 -1.51
CA GLU A 38 6.09 -16.93 -2.62
C GLU A 38 4.84 -16.21 -2.12
N ARG A 39 4.19 -16.75 -1.07
CA ARG A 39 3.03 -16.11 -0.42
C ARG A 39 3.40 -14.81 0.29
N GLY A 40 4.68 -14.65 0.64
CA GLY A 40 5.15 -13.52 1.43
C GLY A 40 4.64 -13.55 2.86
N ASP A 41 4.35 -14.75 3.38
CA ASP A 41 3.86 -14.93 4.74
C ASP A 41 4.96 -14.53 5.73
N LYS A 42 4.67 -13.54 6.57
CA LYS A 42 5.51 -13.13 7.70
C LYS A 42 4.87 -13.62 9.00
N TYR A 43 5.68 -14.24 9.83
CA TYR A 43 5.28 -14.72 11.15
C TYR A 43 6.08 -13.98 12.21
N ASP A 44 5.39 -13.54 13.26
CA ASP A 44 5.99 -12.85 14.40
C ASP A 44 6.82 -13.83 15.26
N VAL A 45 6.36 -15.09 15.34
CA VAL A 45 7.02 -16.17 16.08
C VAL A 45 6.67 -17.53 15.47
N VAL A 46 7.60 -18.49 15.56
CA VAL A 46 7.41 -19.89 15.16
C VAL A 46 7.46 -20.77 16.40
N PHE A 47 6.38 -21.47 16.71
CA PHE A 47 6.40 -22.55 17.70
C PHE A 47 6.65 -23.89 17.02
N CYS A 48 7.51 -24.72 17.59
CA CYS A 48 7.71 -26.08 17.11
C CYS A 48 7.72 -27.11 18.24
N SER A 49 7.31 -28.33 17.91
CA SER A 49 7.58 -29.48 18.78
C SER A 49 9.09 -29.67 18.94
N ASP A 50 9.51 -30.05 20.14
CA ASP A 50 10.90 -30.32 20.48
C ASP A 50 11.42 -31.68 19.94
N LEU A 51 10.55 -32.48 19.30
CA LEU A 51 10.99 -33.68 18.58
C LEU A 51 11.82 -33.30 17.34
N SER A 52 12.92 -34.04 17.13
CA SER A 52 13.97 -33.72 16.14
C SER A 52 13.45 -33.35 14.75
N ARG A 53 12.47 -34.12 14.24
CA ARG A 53 11.83 -33.87 12.93
C ARG A 53 11.15 -32.49 12.88
N ALA A 54 10.28 -32.17 13.83
CA ALA A 54 9.60 -30.88 13.83
C ALA A 54 10.57 -29.71 13.98
N ARG A 55 11.59 -29.85 14.84
CA ARG A 55 12.67 -28.87 15.00
C ARG A 55 13.43 -28.64 13.69
N GLN A 56 13.86 -29.71 13.03
CA GLN A 56 14.59 -29.62 11.75
C GLN A 56 13.73 -29.00 10.64
N THR A 57 12.43 -29.33 10.53
CA THR A 57 11.54 -28.61 9.59
C THR A 57 11.50 -27.12 9.95
N ALA A 58 11.35 -26.75 11.22
CA ALA A 58 11.29 -25.35 11.62
C ALA A 58 12.58 -24.58 11.29
N GLU A 59 13.74 -25.17 11.59
CA GLU A 59 15.05 -24.60 11.29
C GLU A 59 15.27 -24.41 9.78
N ILE A 60 14.96 -25.43 8.96
CA ILE A 60 15.16 -25.37 7.51
C ILE A 60 14.22 -24.34 6.86
N VAL A 61 12.97 -24.29 7.30
CA VAL A 61 11.92 -23.48 6.67
C VAL A 61 11.95 -22.02 7.14
N PHE A 62 12.22 -21.78 8.43
CA PHE A 62 12.10 -20.45 9.04
C PHE A 62 13.43 -19.87 9.54
N GLY A 63 14.51 -20.65 9.62
CA GLY A 63 15.78 -20.22 10.23
C GLY A 63 16.49 -19.06 9.54
N GLU A 64 16.27 -18.86 8.23
CA GLU A 64 16.89 -17.76 7.47
C GLU A 64 16.17 -16.40 7.65
N ASN A 65 14.96 -16.39 8.23
CA ASN A 65 14.12 -15.18 8.29
C ASN A 65 14.29 -14.35 9.58
N ASN A 66 15.27 -14.68 10.43
CA ASN A 66 15.49 -14.05 11.75
C ASN A 66 14.26 -14.10 12.69
N THR A 67 13.27 -14.94 12.39
CA THR A 67 12.07 -15.15 13.22
C THR A 67 12.43 -16.06 14.40
N GLN A 68 12.01 -15.69 15.61
CA GLN A 68 12.26 -16.49 16.80
C GLN A 68 11.54 -17.85 16.69
N ILE A 69 12.30 -18.94 16.85
CA ILE A 69 11.78 -20.31 16.94
C ILE A 69 11.75 -20.72 18.41
N ILE A 70 10.56 -21.05 18.92
CA ILE A 70 10.31 -21.45 20.31
C ILE A 70 9.89 -22.91 20.33
N MET A 71 10.62 -23.73 21.08
CA MET A 71 10.28 -25.15 21.28
C MET A 71 9.24 -25.29 22.38
N ASP A 72 8.18 -26.08 22.14
CA ASP A 72 7.12 -26.35 23.11
C ASP A 72 6.75 -27.83 23.12
N ALA A 73 6.97 -28.50 24.26
CA ALA A 73 6.69 -29.92 24.43
C ALA A 73 5.19 -30.27 24.31
N ARG A 74 4.28 -29.30 24.48
CA ARG A 74 2.84 -29.52 24.27
C ARG A 74 2.49 -29.73 22.80
N LEU A 75 3.39 -29.45 21.87
CA LEU A 75 3.23 -29.70 20.43
C LEU A 75 3.71 -31.08 19.98
N ARG A 76 4.23 -31.93 20.89
CA ARG A 76 4.64 -33.30 20.57
C ARG A 76 3.51 -34.12 19.96
N GLU A 77 3.85 -35.14 19.17
CA GLU A 77 2.87 -36.11 18.66
C GLU A 77 2.13 -36.81 19.82
N CYS A 78 1.03 -37.50 19.55
CA CYS A 78 0.47 -38.44 20.52
C CYS A 78 1.55 -39.46 20.96
N ASN A 79 1.72 -39.63 22.26
CA ASN A 79 2.58 -40.69 22.78
C ASN A 79 1.88 -42.04 22.60
N TYR A 80 2.38 -42.87 21.70
CA TYR A 80 1.81 -44.21 21.50
C TYR A 80 2.31 -45.24 22.52
N GLY A 81 3.15 -44.81 23.50
CA GLY A 81 3.71 -45.65 24.54
C GLY A 81 4.50 -46.83 23.98
N ASP A 82 4.11 -48.06 24.33
CA ASP A 82 4.74 -49.29 23.86
C ASP A 82 4.63 -49.48 22.33
N LEU A 83 3.70 -48.75 21.69
CA LEU A 83 3.46 -48.80 20.26
C LEU A 83 4.25 -47.74 19.46
N ASN A 84 5.07 -46.90 20.12
CA ASN A 84 5.94 -45.96 19.42
C ASN A 84 6.89 -46.70 18.44
N GLY A 85 6.88 -46.29 17.18
CA GLY A 85 7.69 -46.89 16.10
C GLY A 85 7.14 -48.19 15.53
N LYS A 86 5.94 -48.63 15.94
CA LYS A 86 5.31 -49.84 15.37
C LYS A 86 4.59 -49.54 14.05
N PRO A 87 4.45 -50.54 13.16
CA PRO A 87 3.63 -50.42 11.96
C PRO A 87 2.14 -50.26 12.29
N GLU A 88 1.42 -49.65 11.35
CA GLU A 88 -0.03 -49.36 11.42
C GLU A 88 -0.88 -50.58 11.83
N ASP A 89 -0.52 -51.79 11.38
CA ASP A 89 -1.25 -53.04 11.65
C ASP A 89 -1.27 -53.45 13.14
N LYS A 90 -0.41 -52.84 13.97
CA LYS A 90 -0.38 -53.07 15.42
C LYS A 90 -1.34 -52.18 16.21
N PHE A 91 -1.95 -51.20 15.56
CA PHE A 91 -2.89 -50.28 16.18
C PHE A 91 -4.33 -50.76 16.01
N LYS A 92 -5.19 -50.49 17.01
CA LYS A 92 -6.64 -50.53 16.81
C LYS A 92 -7.10 -49.40 15.88
N GLU A 93 -8.38 -49.42 15.51
CA GLU A 93 -9.00 -48.31 14.77
C GLU A 93 -8.73 -46.97 15.46
N GLU A 94 -8.35 -45.93 14.71
CA GLU A 94 -7.97 -44.64 15.29
C GLU A 94 -9.06 -44.02 16.17
N LYS A 95 -10.35 -44.22 15.82
CA LYS A 95 -11.50 -43.73 16.61
C LYS A 95 -11.53 -44.31 18.03
N TYR A 96 -11.04 -45.53 18.22
CA TYR A 96 -10.92 -46.14 19.55
C TYR A 96 -10.02 -45.32 20.48
N TYR A 97 -8.94 -44.74 19.95
CA TYR A 97 -7.97 -43.98 20.74
C TYR A 97 -8.36 -42.52 21.01
N ILE A 98 -9.57 -42.10 20.61
CA ILE A 98 -10.09 -40.77 20.99
C ILE A 98 -10.21 -40.67 22.51
N ASP A 99 -10.94 -41.63 23.09
CA ASP A 99 -11.21 -41.66 24.53
C ASP A 99 -10.34 -42.67 25.29
N ASN A 100 -9.71 -43.62 24.59
CA ASN A 100 -8.87 -44.65 25.20
C ASN A 100 -7.38 -44.35 24.97
N PRO A 101 -6.54 -44.27 26.01
CA PRO A 101 -5.11 -44.07 25.83
C PRO A 101 -4.43 -45.28 25.17
N HIS A 102 -3.34 -45.02 24.45
CA HIS A 102 -2.45 -46.09 23.99
C HIS A 102 -1.78 -46.79 25.20
N PRO A 103 -1.33 -48.06 25.07
CA PRO A 103 -0.63 -48.76 26.15
C PRO A 103 0.61 -47.98 26.61
N ASN A 104 0.66 -47.56 27.88
CA ASN A 104 1.69 -46.68 28.44
C ASN A 104 1.85 -45.34 27.67
N GLY A 105 0.77 -44.86 27.05
CA GLY A 105 0.75 -43.68 26.20
C GLY A 105 -0.43 -42.73 26.49
N GLU A 106 -0.75 -41.88 25.52
CA GLU A 106 -1.80 -40.85 25.57
C GLU A 106 -3.02 -41.27 24.72
N SER A 107 -4.19 -40.71 25.02
CA SER A 107 -5.36 -40.66 24.11
C SER A 107 -5.31 -39.41 23.22
N TYR A 108 -6.13 -39.33 22.17
CA TYR A 108 -6.24 -38.08 21.41
C TYR A 108 -6.91 -36.95 22.20
N ASN A 109 -7.76 -37.25 23.18
CA ASN A 109 -8.28 -36.25 24.11
C ASN A 109 -7.18 -35.66 25.01
N ASP A 110 -6.20 -36.47 25.45
CA ASP A 110 -5.06 -35.95 26.22
C ASP A 110 -4.24 -34.95 25.40
N VAL A 111 -4.00 -35.27 24.12
CA VAL A 111 -3.37 -34.35 23.17
C VAL A 111 -4.21 -33.08 23.01
N LYS A 112 -5.53 -33.21 22.82
CA LYS A 112 -6.45 -32.06 22.71
C LYS A 112 -6.38 -31.15 23.92
N ASN A 113 -6.35 -31.69 25.13
CA ASN A 113 -6.25 -30.92 26.37
C ASN A 113 -4.97 -30.08 26.45
N ARG A 114 -3.80 -30.67 26.13
CA ARG A 114 -2.54 -29.91 26.14
C ARG A 114 -2.45 -28.88 25.01
N ILE A 115 -3.04 -29.17 23.85
CA ILE A 115 -3.12 -28.21 22.74
C ILE A 115 -4.07 -27.06 23.06
N GLN A 116 -5.17 -27.31 23.78
CA GLN A 116 -6.08 -26.26 24.23
C GLN A 116 -5.37 -25.27 25.17
N ASN A 117 -4.56 -25.79 26.11
CA ASN A 117 -3.75 -24.94 26.99
C ASN A 117 -2.70 -24.15 26.21
N PHE A 118 -2.04 -24.78 25.24
CA PHE A 118 -1.09 -24.12 24.35
C PHE A 118 -1.75 -22.97 23.57
N LEU A 119 -2.88 -23.23 22.89
CA LEU A 119 -3.58 -22.22 22.09
C LEU A 119 -4.06 -21.06 22.95
N LYS A 120 -4.57 -21.33 24.16
CA LYS A 120 -4.99 -20.29 25.11
C LYS A 120 -3.82 -19.36 25.47
N GLU A 121 -2.67 -19.93 25.85
CA GLU A 121 -1.49 -19.16 26.21
C GLU A 121 -0.93 -18.35 25.03
N VAL A 122 -0.90 -18.96 23.84
CA VAL A 122 -0.45 -18.29 22.61
C VAL A 122 -1.38 -17.13 22.27
N ALA A 123 -2.70 -17.30 22.40
CA ALA A 123 -3.67 -16.23 22.16
C ALA A 123 -3.53 -15.05 23.12
N GLU A 124 -3.29 -15.34 24.40
CA GLU A 124 -3.08 -14.32 25.43
C GLU A 124 -1.79 -13.52 25.16
N LYS A 125 -0.70 -14.20 24.79
CA LYS A 125 0.62 -13.56 24.60
C LYS A 125 0.82 -12.94 23.22
N PHE A 126 0.18 -13.46 22.18
CA PHE A 126 0.39 -13.10 20.78
C PHE A 126 -0.92 -12.65 20.10
N ASN A 127 -1.79 -11.97 20.84
CA ASN A 127 -3.04 -11.42 20.29
C ASN A 127 -2.77 -10.50 19.08
N GLY A 128 -3.52 -10.70 17.99
CA GLY A 128 -3.37 -9.95 16.74
C GLY A 128 -2.09 -10.25 15.94
N LYS A 129 -1.28 -11.24 16.34
CA LYS A 129 -0.03 -11.62 15.67
C LYS A 129 -0.20 -12.87 14.78
N LYS A 130 0.68 -13.03 13.80
CA LYS A 130 0.75 -14.23 12.95
C LYS A 130 1.75 -15.21 13.54
N VAL A 131 1.24 -16.36 13.98
CA VAL A 131 2.04 -17.42 14.61
C VAL A 131 2.13 -18.63 13.69
N ALA A 132 3.34 -19.13 13.44
CA ALA A 132 3.55 -20.40 12.75
C ALA A 132 3.68 -21.54 13.77
N ILE A 133 3.07 -22.70 13.48
CA ILE A 133 3.15 -23.90 14.34
C ILE A 133 3.65 -25.09 13.53
N VAL A 134 4.81 -25.64 13.92
CA VAL A 134 5.39 -26.86 13.34
C VAL A 134 5.20 -28.03 14.30
N ALA A 135 4.17 -28.84 14.03
CA ALA A 135 3.76 -29.96 14.88
C ALA A 135 3.47 -31.24 14.09
N HIS A 136 2.78 -32.18 14.74
CA HIS A 136 2.47 -33.51 14.23
C HIS A 136 0.95 -33.73 14.06
N LYS A 137 0.55 -34.96 13.71
CA LYS A 137 -0.81 -35.25 13.26
C LYS A 137 -1.83 -35.02 14.38
N ALA A 138 -1.62 -35.61 15.56
CA ALA A 138 -2.57 -35.47 16.65
C ALA A 138 -2.70 -34.01 17.13
N PRO A 139 -1.62 -33.22 17.27
CA PRO A 139 -1.72 -31.78 17.46
C PRO A 139 -2.55 -31.05 16.41
N GLN A 140 -2.39 -31.36 15.12
CA GLN A 140 -3.16 -30.72 14.05
C GLN A 140 -4.65 -31.08 14.15
N LEU A 141 -5.00 -32.33 14.42
CA LEU A 141 -6.39 -32.75 14.63
C LEU A 141 -7.02 -32.09 15.87
N ALA A 142 -6.24 -31.91 16.93
CA ALA A 142 -6.66 -31.16 18.11
C ALA A 142 -6.93 -29.69 17.78
N ILE A 143 -6.03 -29.02 17.05
CA ILE A 143 -6.22 -27.64 16.59
C ILE A 143 -7.48 -27.52 15.74
N GLU A 144 -7.67 -28.42 14.77
CA GLU A 144 -8.88 -28.49 13.93
C GLU A 144 -10.15 -28.61 14.80
N SER A 145 -10.15 -29.55 15.75
CA SER A 145 -11.26 -29.77 16.67
C SER A 145 -11.56 -28.54 17.54
N ILE A 146 -10.54 -27.88 18.07
CA ILE A 146 -10.68 -26.74 18.99
C ILE A 146 -11.12 -25.48 18.24
N ILE A 147 -10.44 -25.12 17.15
CA ILE A 147 -10.66 -23.85 16.46
C ILE A 147 -11.97 -23.88 15.67
N ASN A 148 -12.23 -24.98 14.94
CA ASN A 148 -13.43 -25.14 14.14
C ASN A 148 -14.60 -25.74 14.92
N ASN A 149 -14.42 -26.00 16.23
CA ASN A 149 -15.44 -26.53 17.12
C ASN A 149 -16.10 -27.83 16.60
N VAL A 150 -15.30 -28.72 16.02
CA VAL A 150 -15.73 -30.05 15.53
C VAL A 150 -15.28 -31.15 16.47
N SER A 151 -15.99 -32.29 16.51
CA SER A 151 -15.55 -33.46 17.28
C SER A 151 -14.22 -34.01 16.73
N LEU A 152 -13.42 -34.65 17.59
CA LEU A 152 -12.19 -35.33 17.14
C LEU A 152 -12.51 -36.44 16.12
N GLU A 153 -13.67 -37.08 16.26
CA GLU A 153 -14.14 -38.07 15.29
C GLU A 153 -14.32 -37.45 13.89
N LYS A 154 -14.95 -36.27 13.80
CA LYS A 154 -15.13 -35.56 12.53
C LYS A 154 -13.80 -35.03 11.98
N ALA A 155 -12.88 -34.61 12.84
CA ALA A 155 -11.53 -34.24 12.42
C ALA A 155 -10.77 -35.44 11.83
N LEU A 156 -10.90 -36.62 12.43
CA LEU A 156 -10.32 -37.89 11.94
C LEU A 156 -10.95 -38.35 10.62
N ASP A 157 -12.26 -38.19 10.45
CA ASP A 157 -12.95 -38.51 9.20
C ASP A 157 -12.45 -37.65 8.04
N ASN A 158 -12.04 -36.40 8.33
CA ASN A 158 -11.45 -35.46 7.38
C ASN A 158 -9.92 -35.52 7.30
N ASP A 159 -9.26 -36.54 7.86
CA ASP A 159 -7.80 -36.68 7.78
C ASP A 159 -7.33 -36.64 6.32
N TRP A 160 -6.54 -35.61 6.01
CA TRP A 160 -6.00 -35.32 4.69
C TRP A 160 -5.19 -36.48 4.09
N ARG A 161 -4.57 -37.32 4.93
CA ARG A 161 -3.78 -38.48 4.47
C ARG A 161 -4.64 -39.52 3.75
N LYS A 162 -5.94 -39.60 4.08
CA LYS A 162 -6.90 -40.46 3.37
C LYS A 162 -7.05 -40.09 1.89
N ARG A 163 -6.70 -38.85 1.53
CA ARG A 163 -6.73 -38.32 0.15
C ARG A 163 -5.37 -38.43 -0.58
N LYS A 164 -4.33 -38.98 0.08
CA LYS A 164 -2.95 -39.14 -0.45
C LYS A 164 -2.33 -37.87 -1.06
N ALA A 165 -2.72 -36.69 -0.59
CA ALA A 165 -2.21 -35.42 -1.10
C ALA A 165 -1.45 -34.67 0.01
N TRP A 166 -0.17 -34.39 -0.20
CA TRP A 166 0.59 -33.47 0.67
C TRP A 166 0.03 -32.04 0.53
N GLN A 167 0.08 -31.26 1.60
CA GLN A 167 -0.24 -29.83 1.57
C GLN A 167 0.70 -29.01 2.44
N ALA A 168 0.89 -27.75 2.06
CA ALA A 168 1.85 -26.83 2.68
C ALA A 168 1.46 -26.34 4.10
N GLY A 169 0.26 -26.68 4.60
CA GLY A 169 -0.18 -26.32 5.95
C GLY A 169 -1.66 -25.95 6.01
N TRP A 170 -2.07 -25.40 7.15
CA TRP A 170 -3.44 -24.95 7.43
C TRP A 170 -3.39 -23.52 7.97
N ASN A 171 -4.41 -22.73 7.63
CA ASN A 171 -4.60 -21.40 8.19
C ASN A 171 -5.75 -21.43 9.17
N TYR A 172 -5.50 -20.97 10.39
CA TYR A 172 -6.48 -20.91 11.45
C TYR A 172 -6.60 -19.47 11.96
N ILE A 173 -7.82 -19.06 12.31
CA ILE A 173 -8.08 -17.82 13.05
C ILE A 173 -8.59 -18.24 14.43
N TYR A 174 -7.79 -18.00 15.46
CA TYR A 174 -8.13 -18.34 16.83
C TYR A 174 -8.56 -17.07 17.58
N GLY A 175 -9.78 -17.08 18.13
CA GLY A 175 -10.30 -15.99 18.96
C GLY A 175 -10.81 -14.74 18.23
N GLY A 176 -10.91 -14.74 16.89
CA GLY A 176 -11.55 -13.65 16.15
C GLY A 176 -13.06 -13.84 16.04
N ASN A 177 -13.84 -12.87 16.52
CA ASN A 177 -15.27 -12.75 16.21
C ASN A 177 -15.43 -12.56 14.70
N LYS A 178 -16.27 -13.37 14.06
CA LYS A 178 -16.54 -13.27 12.61
C LYS A 178 -17.66 -12.28 12.35
N THR A 179 -17.60 -11.59 11.21
CA THR A 179 -18.73 -10.80 10.69
C THR A 179 -19.51 -11.65 9.68
N TRP A 180 -20.83 -11.71 9.84
CA TRP A 180 -21.74 -12.53 9.06
C TRP A 180 -22.76 -11.68 8.30
N ASP A 181 -22.84 -11.81 6.99
CA ASP A 181 -23.89 -11.12 6.22
C ASP A 181 -25.21 -11.89 6.21
N LEU A 182 -26.30 -11.27 6.70
CA LEU A 182 -27.65 -11.84 6.68
C LEU A 182 -28.67 -10.90 6.01
N LYS A 183 -29.60 -11.48 5.25
CA LYS A 183 -30.74 -10.75 4.65
C LYS A 183 -31.90 -10.63 5.63
N ILE A 184 -32.58 -9.48 5.64
CA ILE A 184 -33.85 -9.27 6.34
C ILE A 184 -34.90 -8.86 5.32
N TYR A 185 -36.04 -9.56 5.32
CA TYR A 185 -37.13 -9.34 4.38
C TYR A 185 -38.27 -8.65 5.11
N GLY A 186 -38.42 -7.34 4.92
CA GLY A 186 -39.49 -6.55 5.54
C GLY A 186 -38.96 -5.31 6.25
N LYS A 187 -39.47 -4.15 5.83
CA LYS A 187 -39.00 -2.84 6.27
C LYS A 187 -39.17 -2.63 7.78
N ASP A 188 -40.30 -3.08 8.35
CA ASP A 188 -40.58 -2.88 9.79
C ASP A 188 -39.66 -3.70 10.69
N MET A 189 -39.30 -4.92 10.27
CA MET A 189 -38.34 -5.76 11.00
C MET A 189 -36.93 -5.18 10.93
N PHE A 190 -36.52 -4.70 9.74
CA PHE A 190 -35.23 -4.04 9.57
C PHE A 190 -35.16 -2.76 10.40
N GLN A 191 -36.22 -1.96 10.42
CA GLN A 191 -36.30 -0.77 11.28
C GLN A 191 -36.25 -1.13 12.77
N GLY A 192 -36.84 -2.26 13.17
CA GLY A 192 -36.75 -2.84 14.50
C GLY A 192 -35.32 -3.23 14.89
N LEU A 193 -34.52 -3.71 13.94
CA LEU A 193 -33.07 -3.87 14.14
C LEU A 193 -32.46 -2.48 14.30
N VAL A 194 -32.54 -1.59 13.33
CA VAL A 194 -31.90 -0.25 13.41
C VAL A 194 -32.18 0.49 14.73
N ASN A 195 -33.42 0.45 15.24
CA ASN A 195 -33.80 1.17 16.47
C ASN A 195 -33.65 0.36 17.79
N GLY A 196 -33.04 -0.82 17.77
CA GLY A 196 -32.81 -1.60 18.99
C GLY A 196 -34.00 -2.40 19.52
N LYS A 197 -35.20 -2.26 18.93
CA LYS A 197 -36.41 -2.96 19.42
C LYS A 197 -36.40 -4.45 19.13
N LYS A 198 -35.72 -4.88 18.07
CA LYS A 198 -35.51 -6.30 17.73
C LYS A 198 -34.19 -6.76 18.34
N THR A 199 -34.31 -7.57 19.39
CA THR A 199 -33.17 -8.12 20.16
C THR A 199 -32.97 -9.61 19.89
N ILE A 200 -33.87 -10.24 19.13
CA ILE A 200 -33.83 -11.67 18.81
C ILE A 200 -34.00 -11.83 17.30
N GLU A 201 -33.21 -12.72 16.70
CA GLU A 201 -33.36 -13.19 15.33
C GLU A 201 -33.48 -14.71 15.29
N ILE A 202 -34.51 -15.23 14.63
CA ILE A 202 -34.78 -16.68 14.54
C ILE A 202 -34.63 -17.16 13.09
N ARG A 203 -33.89 -18.25 12.89
CA ARG A 203 -33.65 -18.86 11.57
C ARG A 203 -33.90 -20.35 11.57
N ALA A 204 -34.57 -20.85 10.54
CA ALA A 204 -34.61 -22.28 10.25
C ALA A 204 -33.21 -22.81 9.93
N GLY A 205 -32.82 -23.93 10.54
CA GLY A 205 -31.52 -24.58 10.42
C GLY A 205 -31.08 -24.85 8.97
N LYS A 206 -29.77 -24.92 8.74
CA LYS A 206 -29.14 -25.34 7.47
C LYS A 206 -28.29 -26.59 7.70
N PRO A 207 -28.04 -27.42 6.66
CA PRO A 207 -27.07 -28.51 6.79
C PRO A 207 -25.67 -27.98 7.03
N GLU A 208 -24.83 -28.76 7.71
CA GLU A 208 -23.41 -28.46 7.94
C GLU A 208 -22.59 -28.32 6.65
N SER A 209 -23.08 -28.86 5.54
CA SER A 209 -22.47 -28.71 4.21
C SER A 209 -22.90 -27.44 3.46
N ALA A 210 -23.81 -26.64 4.02
CA ALA A 210 -24.19 -25.37 3.43
C ALA A 210 -23.08 -24.33 3.61
N GLU A 211 -22.96 -23.44 2.63
CA GLU A 211 -22.00 -22.32 2.63
C GLU A 211 -22.08 -21.44 3.91
N LYS A 212 -23.24 -21.42 4.58
CA LYS A 212 -23.45 -20.81 5.90
C LYS A 212 -24.21 -21.80 6.79
N TYR A 213 -23.49 -22.55 7.65
CA TYR A 213 -24.11 -23.36 8.69
C TYR A 213 -24.37 -22.51 9.94
N TRP A 214 -25.59 -22.54 10.48
CA TRP A 214 -25.95 -21.67 11.59
C TRP A 214 -25.26 -22.02 12.91
N GLY A 215 -24.79 -23.26 13.07
CA GLY A 215 -23.99 -23.65 14.23
C GLY A 215 -22.56 -23.12 14.24
N ASP A 216 -22.11 -22.47 13.15
CA ASP A 216 -20.80 -21.80 13.13
C ASP A 216 -20.80 -20.44 13.84
N PHE A 217 -21.98 -19.87 14.10
CA PHE A 217 -22.15 -18.58 14.78
C PHE A 217 -21.84 -18.73 16.28
N LYS A 218 -21.07 -17.79 16.84
CA LYS A 218 -20.65 -17.81 18.24
C LYS A 218 -21.06 -16.52 18.96
N THR A 219 -21.22 -16.59 20.29
CA THR A 219 -21.28 -15.38 21.12
C THR A 219 -20.05 -14.52 20.85
N GLY A 220 -20.26 -13.22 20.60
CA GLY A 220 -19.23 -12.26 20.20
C GLY A 220 -19.16 -11.99 18.71
N ASP A 221 -19.62 -12.91 17.85
CA ASP A 221 -19.68 -12.68 16.41
C ASP A 221 -20.57 -11.49 16.06
N MET A 222 -20.27 -10.84 14.95
CA MET A 222 -21.05 -9.72 14.44
C MET A 222 -21.92 -10.18 13.28
N ILE A 223 -23.17 -9.74 13.22
CA ILE A 223 -24.06 -9.92 12.08
C ILE A 223 -24.24 -8.58 11.40
N GLU A 224 -23.94 -8.51 10.10
CA GLU A 224 -24.30 -7.40 9.24
C GLU A 224 -25.62 -7.73 8.53
N PHE A 225 -26.69 -7.08 8.95
CA PHE A 225 -28.03 -7.24 8.41
C PHE A 225 -28.25 -6.32 7.21
N HIS A 226 -28.74 -6.88 6.11
CA HIS A 226 -29.03 -6.15 4.88
C HIS A 226 -30.53 -6.24 4.57
N LEU A 227 -31.19 -5.11 4.32
CA LEU A 227 -32.58 -5.12 3.83
C LEU A 227 -32.63 -5.70 2.42
N ALA A 228 -33.48 -6.70 2.20
CA ALA A 228 -33.62 -7.38 0.92
C ALA A 228 -35.07 -7.41 0.44
N ASP A 229 -35.25 -7.37 -0.88
CA ASP A 229 -36.54 -7.58 -1.53
C ASP A 229 -36.92 -9.06 -1.49
N GLU A 230 -38.09 -9.38 -0.95
CA GLU A 230 -38.56 -10.76 -0.76
C GLU A 230 -38.82 -11.49 -2.09
N LYS A 231 -39.16 -10.76 -3.16
CA LYS A 231 -39.47 -11.35 -4.48
C LYS A 231 -38.20 -11.55 -5.32
N MET A 232 -37.28 -10.60 -5.27
CA MET A 232 -36.06 -10.62 -6.09
C MET A 232 -34.87 -11.28 -5.39
N ASP A 233 -34.96 -11.51 -4.08
CA ASP A 233 -33.88 -12.00 -3.23
C ASP A 233 -32.57 -11.21 -3.39
N LYS A 234 -32.67 -9.89 -3.57
CA LYS A 234 -31.54 -8.96 -3.71
C LYS A 234 -31.57 -7.89 -2.63
N PHE A 235 -30.40 -7.38 -2.26
CA PHE A 235 -30.29 -6.23 -1.38
C PHE A 235 -30.95 -5.00 -2.01
N ILE A 236 -31.52 -4.14 -1.17
CA ILE A 236 -32.09 -2.87 -1.62
C ILE A 236 -30.97 -1.83 -1.61
N ASP A 237 -30.57 -1.38 -2.80
CA ASP A 237 -29.52 -0.38 -2.96
C ASP A 237 -29.88 0.95 -2.24
N GLY A 238 -28.88 1.56 -1.60
CA GLY A 238 -29.04 2.83 -0.88
C GLY A 238 -29.55 2.71 0.57
N VAL A 239 -29.82 1.49 1.06
CA VAL A 239 -30.14 1.25 2.48
C VAL A 239 -28.91 0.74 3.20
N LYS A 240 -28.44 1.48 4.22
CA LYS A 240 -27.28 1.09 5.04
C LYS A 240 -27.59 -0.22 5.78
N SER A 241 -26.63 -1.13 5.80
CA SER A 241 -26.69 -2.35 6.59
C SER A 241 -26.60 -2.04 8.09
N GLU A 242 -27.18 -2.91 8.91
CA GLU A 242 -27.19 -2.75 10.37
C GLU A 242 -26.33 -3.83 11.02
N ARG A 243 -25.33 -3.44 11.82
CA ARG A 243 -24.40 -4.36 12.46
C ARG A 243 -24.79 -4.65 13.90
N ARG A 244 -24.82 -5.93 14.27
CA ARG A 244 -25.15 -6.35 15.64
C ARG A 244 -24.26 -7.46 16.13
N THR A 245 -23.74 -7.29 17.34
CA THR A 245 -23.02 -8.36 18.04
C THR A 245 -24.01 -9.39 18.57
N ILE A 246 -23.66 -10.66 18.46
CA ILE A 246 -24.39 -11.77 19.05
C ILE A 246 -23.99 -11.88 20.51
N GLU A 247 -24.97 -11.76 21.39
CA GLU A 247 -24.80 -11.98 22.82
C GLU A 247 -24.93 -13.46 23.17
N LYS A 248 -25.86 -14.17 22.52
CA LYS A 248 -26.07 -15.60 22.74
C LYS A 248 -26.61 -16.29 21.49
N VAL A 249 -26.20 -17.55 21.30
CA VAL A 249 -26.70 -18.42 20.23
C VAL A 249 -27.29 -19.68 20.85
N LYS A 250 -28.48 -20.10 20.39
CA LYS A 250 -29.12 -21.33 20.87
C LYS A 250 -29.85 -22.04 19.73
N CYS A 251 -29.86 -23.37 19.76
CA CYS A 251 -30.63 -24.19 18.83
C CYS A 251 -31.78 -24.90 19.57
N PHE A 252 -32.94 -25.01 18.92
CA PHE A 252 -34.13 -25.68 19.41
C PHE A 252 -34.65 -26.69 18.40
N ASP A 253 -35.13 -27.85 18.86
CA ASP A 253 -35.65 -28.90 17.98
C ASP A 253 -37.04 -28.56 17.39
N ASN A 254 -37.81 -27.70 18.06
CA ASN A 254 -39.17 -27.35 17.67
C ASN A 254 -39.63 -26.01 18.28
N PHE A 255 -40.78 -25.51 17.79
CA PHE A 255 -41.39 -24.26 18.26
C PHE A 255 -41.86 -24.30 19.71
N GLU A 256 -42.25 -25.46 20.24
CA GLU A 256 -42.69 -25.56 21.65
C GLU A 256 -41.53 -25.32 22.61
N GLY A 257 -40.35 -25.89 22.32
CA GLY A 257 -39.12 -25.62 23.06
C GLY A 257 -38.67 -24.17 22.94
N LEU A 258 -38.74 -23.61 21.73
CA LEU A 258 -38.42 -22.21 21.46
C LEU A 258 -39.29 -21.26 22.29
N PHE A 259 -40.62 -21.36 22.15
CA PHE A 259 -41.55 -20.39 22.75
C PHE A 259 -41.69 -20.52 24.27
N LYS A 260 -41.16 -21.60 24.87
CA LYS A 260 -41.03 -21.72 26.32
C LYS A 260 -39.98 -20.76 26.90
N GLU A 261 -38.95 -20.43 26.13
CA GLU A 261 -37.84 -19.57 26.55
C GLU A 261 -37.89 -18.18 25.88
N TYR A 262 -38.39 -18.09 24.65
CA TYR A 262 -38.47 -16.85 23.88
C TYR A 262 -39.90 -16.59 23.40
N PRO A 263 -40.70 -15.78 24.12
CA PRO A 263 -42.06 -15.45 23.71
C PRO A 263 -42.11 -14.73 22.34
N ALA A 264 -43.08 -15.10 21.49
CA ALA A 264 -43.21 -14.63 20.11
C ALA A 264 -43.13 -13.11 19.87
N GLY A 265 -43.56 -12.31 20.85
CA GLY A 265 -43.61 -10.84 20.74
C GLY A 265 -42.25 -10.13 20.68
N GLN A 266 -41.14 -10.81 21.00
CA GLN A 266 -39.78 -10.23 20.95
C GLN A 266 -39.13 -10.31 19.55
N ASP A 267 -39.52 -11.28 18.73
CA ASP A 267 -38.98 -11.51 17.39
C ASP A 267 -39.83 -10.82 16.30
N TYR A 268 -41.15 -10.83 16.47
CA TYR A 268 -42.14 -10.22 15.57
C TYR A 268 -43.20 -9.42 16.35
N PRO A 269 -43.07 -8.07 16.43
CA PRO A 269 -44.06 -7.23 17.09
C PRO A 269 -45.45 -7.42 16.46
N GLY A 270 -46.43 -7.81 17.27
CA GLY A 270 -47.83 -7.96 16.85
C GLY A 270 -48.26 -9.34 16.35
N LYS A 271 -47.37 -10.35 16.37
CA LYS A 271 -47.75 -11.75 16.10
C LYS A 271 -47.70 -12.61 17.35
N ASN A 272 -48.67 -13.51 17.51
CA ASN A 272 -48.64 -14.50 18.59
C ASN A 272 -47.89 -15.79 18.16
N ALA A 273 -47.62 -16.68 19.12
CA ALA A 273 -46.85 -17.91 18.87
C ALA A 273 -47.53 -18.86 17.86
N GLU A 274 -48.86 -18.91 17.85
CA GLU A 274 -49.63 -19.76 16.95
C GLU A 274 -49.54 -19.24 15.50
N GLU A 275 -49.60 -17.93 15.29
CA GLU A 275 -49.46 -17.29 13.98
C GLU A 275 -48.06 -17.47 13.39
N LEU A 276 -47.02 -17.38 14.21
CA LEU A 276 -45.64 -17.63 13.76
C LEU A 276 -45.43 -19.09 13.41
N LYS A 277 -45.90 -20.01 14.27
CA LYS A 277 -45.85 -21.45 13.99
C LYS A 277 -46.56 -21.78 12.67
N ALA A 278 -47.77 -21.28 12.47
CA ALA A 278 -48.54 -21.46 11.25
C ALA A 278 -47.81 -20.89 10.01
N TRP A 279 -47.17 -19.72 10.13
CA TRP A 279 -46.42 -19.09 9.04
C TRP A 279 -45.19 -19.92 8.61
N TYR A 280 -44.47 -20.52 9.56
CA TYR A 280 -43.34 -21.41 9.26
C TYR A 280 -43.79 -22.75 8.69
N GLU A 281 -44.87 -23.34 9.22
CA GLU A 281 -45.41 -24.63 8.78
C GLU A 281 -46.03 -24.55 7.38
N ALA A 282 -46.59 -23.40 6.99
CA ALA A 282 -47.12 -23.15 5.64
C ALA A 282 -46.06 -23.17 4.53
N ARG A 283 -44.76 -23.25 4.87
CA ARG A 283 -43.63 -23.29 3.92
C ARG A 283 -42.93 -24.66 3.99
N PRO A 284 -43.19 -25.59 3.05
CA PRO A 284 -42.70 -26.97 3.12
C PRO A 284 -41.19 -27.09 3.30
N VAL A 285 -40.42 -26.29 2.54
CA VAL A 285 -38.94 -26.29 2.58
C VAL A 285 -38.39 -25.83 3.93
N LEU A 286 -39.03 -24.86 4.58
CA LEU A 286 -38.61 -24.39 5.91
C LEU A 286 -38.98 -25.41 6.99
N ASN A 287 -40.17 -26.01 6.89
CA ASN A 287 -40.64 -27.02 7.82
C ASN A 287 -39.73 -28.26 7.83
N GLU A 288 -39.32 -28.75 6.65
CA GLU A 288 -38.35 -29.85 6.55
C GLU A 288 -36.98 -29.48 7.15
N ARG A 289 -36.51 -28.25 6.92
CA ARG A 289 -35.25 -27.76 7.48
C ARG A 289 -35.29 -27.66 9.00
N ILE A 290 -36.41 -27.21 9.57
CA ILE A 290 -36.61 -27.14 11.02
C ILE A 290 -36.58 -28.55 11.62
N LYS A 291 -37.33 -29.50 11.03
CA LYS A 291 -37.34 -30.90 11.49
C LYS A 291 -35.96 -31.56 11.45
N LYS A 292 -35.11 -31.17 10.49
CA LYS A 292 -33.80 -31.81 10.25
C LYS A 292 -32.63 -31.11 10.94
N TYR A 293 -32.69 -29.79 11.12
CA TYR A 293 -31.56 -28.96 11.56
C TYR A 293 -31.91 -27.95 12.67
N GLY A 294 -33.14 -28.03 13.20
CA GLY A 294 -33.62 -27.18 14.29
C GLY A 294 -33.90 -25.73 13.91
N LEU A 295 -34.21 -24.94 14.94
CA LEU A 295 -34.43 -23.50 14.94
C LEU A 295 -33.28 -22.84 15.69
N TRP A 296 -32.55 -21.96 15.01
CA TRP A 296 -31.45 -21.19 15.60
C TRP A 296 -31.93 -19.82 16.03
N VAL A 297 -31.60 -19.45 17.26
CA VAL A 297 -31.91 -18.18 17.89
C VAL A 297 -30.61 -17.44 18.14
N PHE A 298 -30.54 -16.20 17.64
CA PHE A 298 -29.47 -15.27 17.91
C PHE A 298 -30.02 -14.15 18.79
N GLU A 299 -29.62 -14.13 20.06
CA GLU A 299 -29.82 -12.96 20.93
C GLU A 299 -28.78 -11.92 20.54
N LEU A 300 -29.23 -10.73 20.15
CA LEU A 300 -28.40 -9.62 19.72
C LEU A 300 -28.13 -8.71 20.92
N LYS A 301 -26.86 -8.33 21.10
CA LYS A 301 -26.43 -7.39 22.13
C LYS A 301 -27.31 -6.15 22.05
N GLN A 302 -27.92 -5.81 23.17
CA GLN A 302 -28.79 -4.64 23.24
C GLN A 302 -27.97 -3.37 22.94
N ILE A 303 -28.51 -2.52 22.08
CA ILE A 303 -27.99 -1.16 21.94
C ILE A 303 -28.13 -0.50 23.31
N LYS A 304 -27.03 -0.01 23.89
CA LYS A 304 -27.09 0.87 25.05
C LYS A 304 -27.80 2.14 24.60
N ASP A 305 -29.10 2.22 24.90
CA ASP A 305 -29.87 3.43 24.68
C ASP A 305 -29.15 4.57 25.42
N THR A 306 -28.68 5.58 24.68
CA THR A 306 -28.17 6.84 25.25
C THR A 306 -29.22 7.52 26.14
N GLY A 307 -30.47 7.05 26.05
CA GLY A 307 -31.66 7.52 26.72
C GLY A 307 -32.19 8.80 26.07
N ILE A 308 -31.50 9.35 25.07
CA ILE A 308 -31.89 10.58 24.38
C ILE A 308 -32.72 10.20 23.16
N ALA A 309 -33.94 10.72 23.12
CA ALA A 309 -34.81 10.61 21.96
C ALA A 309 -34.99 12.00 21.33
N LEU A 310 -34.48 12.21 20.12
CA LEU A 310 -34.69 13.46 19.39
C LEU A 310 -35.91 13.33 18.47
N THR A 311 -36.82 14.30 18.54
CA THR A 311 -37.87 14.47 17.53
C THR A 311 -37.70 15.80 16.83
N PHE A 312 -37.54 15.76 15.52
CA PHE A 312 -37.43 16.94 14.68
C PHE A 312 -38.78 17.34 14.10
N PHE A 313 -39.01 18.64 14.05
CA PHE A 313 -40.14 19.29 13.42
C PHE A 313 -39.62 20.36 12.46
N ARG A 314 -40.04 20.28 11.20
CA ARG A 314 -39.82 21.39 10.27
C ARG A 314 -40.84 22.48 10.55
N HIS A 315 -40.42 23.74 10.45
CA HIS A 315 -41.36 24.85 10.50
C HIS A 315 -42.47 24.71 9.43
N ALA A 316 -43.67 25.19 9.76
CA ALA A 316 -44.81 25.14 8.86
C ALA A 316 -44.70 26.12 7.68
N GLN A 317 -45.62 26.03 6.72
CA GLN A 317 -45.54 26.76 5.46
C GLN A 317 -45.46 28.29 5.65
N THR A 318 -44.58 28.91 4.86
CA THR A 318 -44.51 30.36 4.63
C THR A 318 -44.83 30.67 3.17
N GLU A 319 -45.03 31.95 2.83
CA GLU A 319 -45.25 32.37 1.44
C GLU A 319 -44.09 31.99 0.50
N SER A 320 -42.86 32.02 0.99
CA SER A 320 -41.71 31.64 0.18
C SER A 320 -41.63 30.14 -0.05
N ASN A 321 -42.07 29.31 0.91
CA ASN A 321 -42.18 27.87 0.67
C ASN A 321 -43.21 27.56 -0.40
N LYS A 322 -44.37 28.24 -0.37
CA LYS A 322 -45.42 28.09 -1.39
C LYS A 322 -44.95 28.48 -2.78
N LYS A 323 -44.08 29.49 -2.87
CA LYS A 323 -43.48 29.98 -4.12
C LYS A 323 -42.23 29.21 -4.57
N GLY A 324 -41.71 28.28 -3.76
CA GLY A 324 -40.49 27.53 -4.08
C GLY A 324 -39.22 28.39 -4.09
N VAL A 325 -39.12 29.38 -3.19
CA VAL A 325 -38.02 30.34 -3.14
C VAL A 325 -37.16 30.12 -1.89
N THR A 326 -35.84 30.21 -2.05
CA THR A 326 -34.87 30.01 -0.97
C THR A 326 -34.67 31.30 -0.18
N MET A 327 -35.14 31.36 1.07
CA MET A 327 -35.02 32.57 1.90
C MET A 327 -33.90 32.52 2.94
N GLY A 328 -33.34 31.33 3.18
CA GLY A 328 -32.27 31.10 4.15
C GLY A 328 -32.60 31.70 5.52
N ARG A 329 -31.76 32.65 5.93
CA ARG A 329 -31.82 33.33 7.23
C ARG A 329 -32.76 34.54 7.27
N THR A 330 -33.42 34.87 6.15
CA THR A 330 -34.41 35.95 6.14
C THR A 330 -35.58 35.61 7.04
N ASP A 331 -35.91 36.53 7.95
CA ASP A 331 -36.94 36.30 8.94
C ASP A 331 -38.34 36.57 8.38
N MET A 332 -39.30 35.69 8.67
CA MET A 332 -40.66 35.77 8.16
C MET A 332 -41.62 34.94 9.00
N SER A 333 -42.91 35.29 8.93
CA SER A 333 -43.99 34.58 9.61
C SER A 333 -44.57 33.45 8.77
N LEU A 334 -45.26 32.54 9.44
CA LEU A 334 -46.15 31.55 8.84
C LEU A 334 -47.28 32.22 8.07
N ASN A 335 -47.76 31.56 7.00
CA ASN A 335 -49.01 31.94 6.35
C ASN A 335 -50.20 31.19 6.99
N ASN A 336 -51.43 31.50 6.55
CA ASN A 336 -52.64 30.88 7.12
C ASN A 336 -52.63 29.35 7.03
N GLU A 337 -52.10 28.80 5.94
CA GLU A 337 -51.97 27.36 5.75
C GLU A 337 -50.90 26.79 6.71
N GLY A 338 -49.79 27.49 6.93
CA GLY A 338 -48.77 27.11 7.90
C GLY A 338 -49.30 27.09 9.34
N ILE A 339 -50.13 28.06 9.72
CA ILE A 339 -50.79 28.06 11.04
C ILE A 339 -51.69 26.83 11.20
N LYS A 340 -52.49 26.52 10.18
CA LYS A 340 -53.35 25.32 10.16
C LYS A 340 -52.53 24.04 10.28
N GLN A 341 -51.47 23.91 9.48
CA GLN A 341 -50.56 22.76 9.51
C GLN A 341 -49.91 22.55 10.88
N ALA A 342 -49.45 23.62 11.53
CA ALA A 342 -48.88 23.55 12.87
C ALA A 342 -49.93 23.08 13.89
N GLY A 343 -51.17 23.54 13.78
CA GLY A 343 -52.28 23.09 14.63
C GLY A 343 -52.63 21.61 14.44
N GLU A 344 -52.65 21.13 13.20
CA GLU A 344 -52.87 19.70 12.91
C GLU A 344 -51.77 18.81 13.48
N ILE A 345 -50.51 19.28 13.49
CA ILE A 345 -49.40 18.56 14.11
C ILE A 345 -49.51 18.60 15.62
N ALA A 346 -49.89 19.74 16.21
CA ALA A 346 -50.09 19.88 17.65
C ALA A 346 -51.10 18.85 18.18
N GLU A 347 -52.22 18.66 17.48
CA GLU A 347 -53.20 17.61 17.83
C GLU A 347 -52.63 16.19 17.72
N LYS A 348 -51.78 15.91 16.72
CA LYS A 348 -51.15 14.59 16.55
C LYS A 348 -50.14 14.26 17.64
N ILE A 349 -49.54 15.28 18.27
CA ILE A 349 -48.50 15.08 19.28
C ILE A 349 -48.96 15.36 20.71
N LYS A 350 -50.25 15.66 20.94
CA LYS A 350 -50.76 16.06 22.27
C LYS A 350 -50.48 15.04 23.39
N GLU A 351 -50.46 13.76 23.05
CA GLU A 351 -50.17 12.66 23.99
C GLU A 351 -48.65 12.39 24.14
N ARG A 352 -47.80 13.09 23.38
CA ARG A 352 -46.34 12.95 23.43
C ARG A 352 -45.76 13.90 24.47
N HIS A 353 -44.81 13.39 25.25
CA HIS A 353 -44.09 14.17 26.25
C HIS A 353 -42.65 14.46 25.80
N TYR A 354 -42.23 15.71 25.94
CA TYR A 354 -40.88 16.19 25.67
C TYR A 354 -40.33 16.93 26.91
N ASP A 355 -39.15 16.54 27.37
CA ASP A 355 -38.46 17.17 28.51
C ASP A 355 -37.91 18.55 28.14
N LEU A 356 -37.43 18.70 26.90
CA LEU A 356 -36.77 19.92 26.41
C LEU A 356 -37.22 20.21 24.97
N ILE A 357 -37.36 21.50 24.65
CA ILE A 357 -37.72 21.96 23.31
C ILE A 357 -36.70 23.00 22.85
N PHE A 358 -35.94 22.67 21.81
CA PHE A 358 -35.01 23.56 21.15
C PHE A 358 -35.61 24.10 19.86
N CYS A 359 -35.39 25.38 19.59
CA CYS A 359 -35.94 26.05 18.41
C CYS A 359 -34.90 26.94 17.75
N SER A 360 -34.92 26.97 16.42
CA SER A 360 -34.21 27.98 15.64
C SER A 360 -34.64 29.41 16.04
N PRO A 361 -33.74 30.41 15.95
CA PRO A 361 -34.08 31.81 16.25
C PRO A 361 -35.08 32.44 15.26
N LEU A 362 -35.22 31.91 14.05
CA LEU A 362 -36.11 32.46 13.02
C LEU A 362 -37.59 32.34 13.39
N LYS A 363 -38.35 33.42 13.16
CA LYS A 363 -39.74 33.62 13.54
C LYS A 363 -40.66 32.50 13.08
N ARG A 364 -40.58 32.05 11.81
CA ARG A 364 -41.37 30.90 11.32
C ARG A 364 -41.19 29.62 12.14
N ALA A 365 -39.97 29.34 12.62
CA ALA A 365 -39.72 28.18 13.48
C ALA A 365 -40.27 28.42 14.88
N ARG A 366 -40.09 29.63 15.42
CA ARG A 366 -40.64 30.03 16.73
C ARG A 366 -42.17 29.98 16.75
N GLU A 367 -42.85 30.57 15.77
CA GLU A 367 -44.31 30.52 15.64
C GLU A 367 -44.81 29.07 15.54
N THR A 368 -44.10 28.21 14.78
CA THR A 368 -44.41 26.77 14.74
C THR A 368 -44.25 26.14 16.12
N ALA A 369 -43.13 26.38 16.82
CA ALA A 369 -42.87 25.82 18.14
C ALA A 369 -43.87 26.31 19.21
N GLU A 370 -44.27 27.58 19.14
CA GLU A 370 -45.26 28.17 20.03
C GLU A 370 -46.65 27.54 19.84
N ILE A 371 -47.03 27.22 18.61
CA ILE A 371 -48.29 26.50 18.32
C ILE A 371 -48.23 25.06 18.82
N LEU A 372 -47.09 24.38 18.65
CA LEU A 372 -46.92 22.97 19.03
C LEU A 372 -46.84 22.75 20.55
N PHE A 373 -46.13 23.63 21.27
CA PHE A 373 -45.73 23.38 22.65
C PHE A 373 -46.06 24.52 23.63
N GLY A 374 -46.56 25.66 23.13
CA GLY A 374 -46.70 26.89 23.91
C GLY A 374 -45.39 27.66 24.07
N LYS A 375 -45.46 28.85 24.67
CA LYS A 375 -44.32 29.76 24.84
C LYS A 375 -43.37 29.37 25.99
N ASN A 376 -43.89 28.65 26.98
CA ASN A 376 -43.13 28.31 28.17
C ASN A 376 -42.15 27.18 27.82
N ASN A 377 -40.88 27.30 28.23
CA ASN A 377 -39.80 26.32 28.05
C ASN A 377 -39.16 26.19 26.65
N LEU A 378 -39.44 27.09 25.71
CA LEU A 378 -38.72 27.13 24.42
C LEU A 378 -37.27 27.63 24.59
N ARG A 379 -36.28 26.81 24.18
CA ARG A 379 -34.85 27.16 24.19
C ARG A 379 -34.39 27.54 22.79
N ILE A 380 -34.01 28.80 22.61
CA ILE A 380 -33.54 29.27 21.30
C ILE A 380 -32.05 28.94 21.13
N ASP A 381 -31.71 28.23 20.06
CA ASP A 381 -30.32 27.88 19.73
C ASP A 381 -29.96 28.35 18.32
N LYS A 382 -28.95 29.22 18.23
CA LYS A 382 -28.48 29.79 16.95
C LYS A 382 -27.87 28.75 16.03
N ARG A 383 -27.37 27.62 16.56
CA ARG A 383 -26.81 26.52 15.75
C ARG A 383 -27.86 25.80 14.92
N LEU A 384 -29.15 26.00 15.21
CA LEU A 384 -30.28 25.43 14.46
C LEU A 384 -30.83 26.38 13.38
N ILE A 385 -30.22 27.54 13.15
CA ILE A 385 -30.65 28.49 12.12
C ILE A 385 -30.55 27.87 10.72
N GLU A 386 -31.43 28.26 9.79
CA GLU A 386 -31.38 27.78 8.40
C GLU A 386 -30.04 28.09 7.72
N ILE A 387 -29.70 27.27 6.71
CA ILE A 387 -28.53 27.47 5.86
C ILE A 387 -28.55 28.86 5.21
N ASP A 388 -27.38 29.49 5.16
CA ASP A 388 -27.20 30.74 4.42
C ASP A 388 -27.04 30.46 2.92
N PHE A 389 -27.99 30.90 2.11
CA PHE A 389 -27.92 30.75 0.65
C PHE A 389 -27.05 31.82 -0.02
N GLY A 390 -26.53 32.79 0.73
CA GLY A 390 -25.70 33.86 0.17
C GLY A 390 -26.41 34.60 -0.95
N GLN A 391 -25.76 34.68 -2.11
CA GLN A 391 -26.28 35.34 -3.31
C GLN A 391 -27.55 34.70 -3.88
N LEU A 392 -27.86 33.45 -3.51
CA LEU A 392 -29.07 32.75 -3.96
C LEU A 392 -30.29 33.04 -3.08
N THR A 393 -30.15 33.85 -2.03
CA THR A 393 -31.30 34.28 -1.24
C THR A 393 -32.32 35.02 -2.11
N GLY A 394 -33.59 34.59 -2.07
CA GLY A 394 -34.67 35.10 -2.90
C GLY A 394 -34.77 34.47 -4.29
N LYS A 395 -33.92 33.49 -4.62
CA LYS A 395 -33.94 32.75 -5.89
C LYS A 395 -34.75 31.45 -5.79
N SER A 396 -35.10 30.91 -6.96
CA SER A 396 -35.79 29.63 -7.08
C SER A 396 -35.00 28.52 -6.39
N SER A 397 -35.67 27.60 -5.70
CA SER A 397 -35.01 26.44 -5.10
C SER A 397 -34.36 25.51 -6.12
N LEU A 398 -34.82 25.53 -7.38
CA LEU A 398 -34.22 24.78 -8.48
C LEU A 398 -32.85 25.34 -8.87
N GLU A 399 -32.67 26.66 -8.81
CA GLU A 399 -31.39 27.32 -9.10
C GLU A 399 -30.36 27.00 -8.01
N ALA A 400 -30.82 26.84 -6.76
CA ALA A 400 -29.95 26.42 -5.67
C ALA A 400 -29.49 24.97 -5.78
N ASP A 401 -30.18 24.11 -6.54
CA ASP A 401 -29.84 22.69 -6.64
C ASP A 401 -28.44 22.47 -7.25
N ASP A 402 -28.01 23.32 -8.20
CA ASP A 402 -26.69 23.24 -8.85
C ASP A 402 -25.52 23.50 -7.89
N TYR A 403 -25.79 24.12 -6.75
CA TYR A 403 -24.78 24.53 -5.76
C TYR A 403 -24.79 23.68 -4.50
N ARG A 404 -25.71 22.70 -4.38
CA ARG A 404 -25.89 21.96 -3.13
C ARG A 404 -24.69 21.11 -2.73
N GLU A 405 -23.94 20.57 -3.69
CA GLU A 405 -22.73 19.78 -3.42
C GLU A 405 -21.48 20.66 -3.26
N ALA A 406 -21.39 21.77 -4.00
CA ALA A 406 -20.22 22.65 -4.00
C ALA A 406 -20.23 23.74 -2.90
N GLY A 407 -21.41 24.06 -2.36
CA GLY A 407 -21.62 25.18 -1.44
C GLY A 407 -22.21 26.42 -2.13
N PHE A 408 -22.92 27.25 -1.36
CA PHE A 408 -23.62 28.42 -1.92
C PHE A 408 -22.70 29.64 -2.04
N PRO A 409 -22.68 30.35 -3.18
CA PRO A 409 -21.85 31.53 -3.38
C PRO A 409 -22.12 32.62 -2.34
N GLY A 410 -21.11 32.95 -1.53
CA GLY A 410 -21.22 33.92 -0.43
C GLY A 410 -22.14 33.46 0.72
N GLY A 411 -22.46 32.17 0.78
CA GLY A 411 -23.28 31.53 1.81
C GLY A 411 -22.55 30.39 2.53
N GLU A 412 -23.32 29.53 3.20
CA GLU A 412 -22.80 28.34 3.89
C GLU A 412 -22.75 27.14 2.93
N SER A 413 -21.77 26.25 3.12
CA SER A 413 -21.85 24.87 2.62
C SER A 413 -22.64 23.98 3.58
N TYR A 414 -23.09 22.80 3.13
CA TYR A 414 -23.65 21.81 4.07
C TYR A 414 -22.62 21.33 5.10
N TYR A 415 -21.32 21.39 4.78
CA TYR A 415 -20.26 21.09 5.73
C TYR A 415 -20.20 22.11 6.88
N ASP A 416 -20.34 23.41 6.57
CA ASP A 416 -20.40 24.47 7.59
C ASP A 416 -21.60 24.27 8.54
N VAL A 417 -22.76 23.91 7.98
CA VAL A 417 -23.95 23.60 8.76
C VAL A 417 -23.75 22.34 9.60
N SER A 418 -23.16 21.30 9.02
CA SER A 418 -22.85 20.04 9.73
C SER A 418 -21.97 20.29 10.95
N ARG A 419 -20.93 21.11 10.83
CA ARG A 419 -20.05 21.47 11.96
C ARG A 419 -20.83 22.11 13.12
N ARG A 420 -21.69 23.09 12.85
CA ARG A 420 -22.45 23.76 13.93
C ARG A 420 -23.57 22.89 14.51
N VAL A 421 -24.21 22.05 13.70
CA VAL A 421 -25.22 21.09 14.18
C VAL A 421 -24.56 19.97 14.99
N ASN A 422 -23.37 19.50 14.62
CA ASN A 422 -22.61 18.53 15.41
C ASN A 422 -22.27 19.10 16.79
N ASN A 423 -21.76 20.33 16.87
CA ASN A 423 -21.52 21.00 18.15
C ASN A 423 -22.80 21.18 18.99
N PHE A 424 -23.96 21.31 18.35
CA PHE A 424 -25.25 21.32 19.06
C PHE A 424 -25.55 19.94 19.64
N LEU A 425 -25.50 18.90 18.82
CA LEU A 425 -25.75 17.52 19.23
C LEU A 425 -24.80 17.08 20.36
N GLU A 426 -23.50 17.37 20.24
CA GLU A 426 -22.49 17.10 21.27
C GLU A 426 -22.88 17.68 22.63
N GLU A 427 -23.28 18.96 22.66
CA GLU A 427 -23.71 19.60 23.91
C GLU A 427 -24.96 18.92 24.49
N ILE A 428 -25.93 18.59 23.62
CA ILE A 428 -27.16 17.94 24.03
C ILE A 428 -26.89 16.58 24.64
N PHE A 429 -26.05 15.76 24.00
CA PHE A 429 -25.70 14.43 24.48
C PHE A 429 -24.97 14.44 25.82
N ILE A 430 -24.10 15.43 26.04
CA ILE A 430 -23.36 15.57 27.30
C ILE A 430 -24.26 16.09 28.43
N LYS A 431 -25.08 17.12 28.16
CA LYS A 431 -25.83 17.82 29.22
C LYS A 431 -27.15 17.16 29.58
N TYR A 432 -27.78 16.42 28.67
CA TYR A 432 -29.15 15.95 28.82
C TYR A 432 -29.32 14.44 28.53
N PRO A 433 -28.51 13.55 29.11
CA PRO A 433 -28.70 12.11 28.96
C PRO A 433 -30.09 11.69 29.42
N GLY A 434 -30.72 10.71 28.75
CA GLY A 434 -32.04 10.22 29.15
C GLY A 434 -33.24 11.11 28.79
N LYS A 435 -33.05 12.22 28.07
CA LYS A 435 -34.11 13.21 27.82
C LYS A 435 -34.78 13.05 26.45
N LYS A 436 -36.10 13.26 26.41
CA LYS A 436 -36.88 13.39 25.17
C LYS A 436 -36.86 14.84 24.71
N ILE A 437 -36.28 15.11 23.55
CA ILE A 437 -35.99 16.47 23.09
C ILE A 437 -36.68 16.72 21.76
N ALA A 438 -37.46 17.79 21.70
CA ALA A 438 -38.04 18.30 20.45
C ALA A 438 -37.14 19.37 19.84
N ILE A 439 -36.93 19.32 18.52
CA ILE A 439 -36.18 20.32 17.75
C ILE A 439 -37.10 20.90 16.69
N VAL A 440 -37.34 22.22 16.72
CA VAL A 440 -38.12 22.93 15.71
C VAL A 440 -37.19 23.79 14.85
N ALA A 441 -36.97 23.39 13.60
CA ALA A 441 -36.04 24.07 12.70
C ALA A 441 -36.45 23.94 11.22
N HIS A 442 -35.49 23.74 10.31
CA HIS A 442 -35.68 23.91 8.87
C HIS A 442 -35.25 22.70 8.04
N SER A 443 -35.64 22.67 6.77
CA SER A 443 -35.38 21.53 5.88
C SER A 443 -33.92 21.12 5.79
N ASN A 444 -32.98 22.07 5.69
CA ASN A 444 -31.57 21.72 5.51
C ASN A 444 -30.91 21.29 6.83
N ILE A 445 -31.48 21.68 7.97
CA ILE A 445 -31.06 21.17 9.28
C ILE A 445 -31.46 19.71 9.44
N TRP A 446 -32.67 19.33 9.00
CA TRP A 446 -33.06 17.93 8.96
C TRP A 446 -32.13 17.09 8.06
N LYS A 447 -31.77 17.58 6.87
CA LYS A 447 -30.84 16.87 5.98
C LYS A 447 -29.47 16.64 6.62
N VAL A 448 -28.98 17.64 7.37
CA VAL A 448 -27.74 17.53 8.12
C VAL A 448 -27.88 16.55 9.30
N LEU A 449 -29.02 16.53 9.99
CA LEU A 449 -29.29 15.53 11.03
C LEU A 449 -29.35 14.10 10.45
N GLU A 450 -30.00 13.90 9.30
CA GLU A 450 -29.99 12.62 8.59
C GLU A 450 -28.57 12.21 8.17
N ASN A 451 -27.74 13.17 7.76
CA ASN A 451 -26.34 12.91 7.44
C ASN A 451 -25.52 12.53 8.67
N ILE A 452 -25.65 13.26 9.78
CA ILE A 452 -24.87 13.01 11.00
C ILE A 452 -25.33 11.74 11.71
N ILE A 453 -26.64 11.49 11.78
CA ILE A 453 -27.23 10.45 12.62
C ILE A 453 -27.43 9.15 11.84
N ASN A 454 -27.89 9.24 10.59
CA ASN A 454 -28.23 8.08 9.77
C ASN A 454 -27.23 7.85 8.62
N ASP A 455 -26.07 8.53 8.65
CA ASP A 455 -25.03 8.52 7.61
C ASP A 455 -25.57 8.75 6.19
N GLN A 456 -26.68 9.49 6.06
CA GLN A 456 -27.26 9.76 4.75
C GLN A 456 -26.32 10.66 3.94
N PRO A 457 -25.82 10.21 2.78
CA PRO A 457 -24.88 11.02 2.00
C PRO A 457 -25.56 12.30 1.51
N LEU A 458 -24.90 13.43 1.71
CA LEU A 458 -25.36 14.76 1.23
C LEU A 458 -25.12 14.92 -0.27
N ASN A 459 -25.61 13.97 -1.06
CA ASN A 459 -25.60 14.03 -2.52
C ASN A 459 -26.88 14.68 -3.05
N ILE A 460 -26.85 15.10 -4.31
CA ILE A 460 -27.95 15.84 -4.93
C ILE A 460 -29.29 15.08 -4.90
N ASN A 461 -29.28 13.75 -4.97
CA ASN A 461 -30.50 12.94 -4.94
C ASN A 461 -31.20 13.03 -3.59
N PHE A 462 -30.46 12.93 -2.49
CA PHE A 462 -31.00 13.09 -1.15
C PHE A 462 -31.35 14.56 -0.87
N LEU A 463 -30.48 15.49 -1.25
CA LEU A 463 -30.66 16.90 -0.94
C LEU A 463 -31.86 17.54 -1.65
N LYS A 464 -32.41 16.91 -2.70
CA LYS A 464 -33.66 17.31 -3.37
C LYS A 464 -34.91 16.77 -2.69
N GLN A 465 -34.80 15.81 -1.77
CA GLN A 465 -35.96 15.21 -1.14
C GLN A 465 -36.73 16.19 -0.26
N HIS A 466 -38.06 16.03 -0.25
CA HIS A 466 -38.94 16.80 0.61
C HIS A 466 -38.80 16.38 2.06
N THR A 467 -38.54 17.35 2.94
CA THR A 467 -38.51 17.13 4.38
C THR A 467 -39.93 16.98 4.93
N PRO A 468 -40.22 15.91 5.70
CA PRO A 468 -41.49 15.76 6.40
C PRO A 468 -41.79 16.97 7.29
N LEU A 469 -43.08 17.35 7.37
CA LEU A 469 -43.50 18.43 8.26
C LEU A 469 -43.77 17.94 9.69
N GLY A 470 -44.28 16.72 9.83
CA GLY A 470 -44.60 16.10 11.11
C GLY A 470 -43.37 15.63 11.89
N PRO A 471 -43.58 14.98 13.05
CA PRO A 471 -42.48 14.50 13.89
C PRO A 471 -41.62 13.49 13.14
N VAL A 472 -40.32 13.77 13.05
CA VAL A 472 -39.31 12.83 12.58
C VAL A 472 -38.48 12.39 13.78
N GLU A 473 -38.52 11.10 14.09
CA GLU A 473 -37.81 10.52 15.23
C GLU A 473 -36.40 10.10 14.82
N PHE A 474 -35.40 10.58 15.54
CA PHE A 474 -34.01 10.15 15.42
C PHE A 474 -33.68 9.26 16.62
N ASN A 475 -33.19 8.05 16.32
CA ASN A 475 -32.73 7.10 17.33
C ASN A 475 -31.21 6.99 17.23
N PHE A 476 -30.53 6.92 18.39
CA PHE A 476 -29.08 6.75 18.45
C PHE A 476 -28.75 5.31 18.80
N SER A 477 -28.12 4.61 17.88
CA SER A 477 -27.52 3.29 18.16
C SER A 477 -26.14 3.42 18.79
N GLU A 478 -25.38 4.45 18.40
CA GLU A 478 -24.06 4.80 18.93
C GLU A 478 -23.78 6.29 18.68
N ILE A 479 -22.88 6.88 19.47
CA ILE A 479 -22.36 8.24 19.24
C ILE A 479 -20.86 8.11 19.01
N LYS A 480 -20.40 8.45 17.81
CA LYS A 480 -18.98 8.51 17.48
C LYS A 480 -18.43 9.88 17.83
N TYR A 481 -17.39 9.92 18.64
CA TYR A 481 -16.74 11.15 19.05
C TYR A 481 -15.25 11.11 18.71
N VAL A 482 -14.78 12.14 17.99
CA VAL A 482 -13.39 12.24 17.52
C VAL A 482 -12.71 13.39 18.26
N GLN A 483 -11.69 13.08 19.04
CA GLN A 483 -10.92 14.07 19.80
C GLN A 483 -9.51 13.53 20.06
N SER A 484 -8.59 14.44 20.38
CA SER A 484 -7.20 14.12 20.71
C SER A 484 -7.00 13.61 22.13
N GLU A 485 -7.90 13.94 23.06
CA GLU A 485 -7.85 13.51 24.45
C GLU A 485 -8.97 12.50 24.75
N ALA A 486 -8.78 11.59 25.71
CA ALA A 486 -9.83 10.64 26.07
C ALA A 486 -11.03 11.38 26.72
N PRO A 487 -12.29 10.99 26.39
CA PRO A 487 -13.47 11.63 26.96
C PRO A 487 -13.54 11.37 28.47
N LYS A 488 -14.04 12.36 29.22
CA LYS A 488 -14.32 12.20 30.65
C LYS A 488 -15.64 11.47 30.86
N GLY A 489 -15.67 10.52 31.80
CA GLY A 489 -16.87 9.77 32.20
C GLY A 489 -16.77 8.27 31.92
N GLU A 490 -17.71 7.51 32.48
CA GLU A 490 -17.85 6.08 32.26
C GLU A 490 -18.89 5.87 31.14
N ASN A 491 -18.72 4.83 30.29
CA ASN A 491 -19.51 4.48 29.09
C ASN A 491 -18.98 4.95 27.71
N TRP A 492 -17.72 5.34 27.58
CA TRP A 492 -17.06 5.48 26.27
C TRP A 492 -16.27 4.23 25.94
N GLU A 493 -16.38 3.74 24.71
CA GLU A 493 -15.56 2.67 24.16
C GLU A 493 -14.80 3.23 22.96
N GLN A 494 -13.50 2.90 22.84
CA GLN A 494 -12.71 3.31 21.69
C GLN A 494 -13.22 2.56 20.45
N ASP A 495 -13.41 3.28 19.35
CA ASP A 495 -13.74 2.63 18.06
C ASP A 495 -12.64 1.60 17.73
N PRO A 496 -12.99 0.31 17.54
CA PRO A 496 -12.00 -0.72 17.25
C PRO A 496 -11.39 -0.61 15.85
N ASP A 497 -11.94 0.26 14.98
CA ASP A 497 -11.42 0.48 13.64
C ASP A 497 -10.05 1.18 13.63
N THR A 498 -9.31 0.96 12.54
CA THR A 498 -8.03 1.62 12.26
C THR A 498 -8.14 2.54 11.07
N LEU A 499 -7.27 3.56 11.00
CA LEU A 499 -7.18 4.42 9.83
C LEU A 499 -6.57 3.71 8.62
N ASP A 500 -7.00 4.10 7.43
CA ASP A 500 -6.39 3.71 6.15
C ASP A 500 -4.89 4.06 6.15
N THR A 501 -4.05 3.15 5.66
CA THR A 501 -2.61 3.42 5.51
C THR A 501 -2.36 4.69 4.68
N TRP A 502 -3.17 4.93 3.65
CA TRP A 502 -3.06 6.13 2.82
C TRP A 502 -3.47 7.42 3.54
N PHE A 503 -4.23 7.33 4.65
CA PHE A 503 -4.45 8.48 5.53
C PHE A 503 -3.12 8.89 6.15
N SER A 504 -2.40 7.95 6.78
CA SER A 504 -1.11 8.23 7.41
C SER A 504 -0.04 8.67 6.40
N SER A 505 0.08 7.98 5.26
CA SER A 505 1.05 8.33 4.22
C SER A 505 0.76 9.69 3.57
N GLY A 506 -0.50 10.11 3.53
CA GLY A 506 -0.89 11.44 3.06
C GLY A 506 -0.38 12.57 3.94
N LEU A 507 -0.01 12.32 5.20
CA LEU A 507 0.54 13.33 6.11
C LEU A 507 2.06 13.48 6.00
N TRP A 508 2.72 12.65 5.18
CA TRP A 508 4.17 12.45 5.20
C TRP A 508 5.01 13.73 5.09
N THR A 509 4.61 14.68 4.24
CA THR A 509 5.40 15.89 3.93
C THR A 509 5.49 16.89 5.09
N PHE A 510 4.76 16.67 6.18
CA PHE A 510 4.77 17.55 7.35
C PHE A 510 4.77 16.78 8.68
N SER A 511 4.12 15.62 8.77
CA SER A 511 4.12 14.81 10.00
C SER A 511 5.50 14.31 10.38
N THR A 512 6.36 14.03 9.40
CA THR A 512 7.75 13.62 9.62
C THR A 512 8.65 14.75 10.13
N LEU A 513 8.22 15.99 9.96
CA LEU A 513 8.96 17.19 10.35
C LEU A 513 8.55 17.67 11.74
N GLY A 514 7.76 16.91 12.49
CA GLY A 514 7.35 17.24 13.85
C GLY A 514 5.99 17.94 13.98
N TRP A 515 5.19 18.00 12.91
CA TRP A 515 3.77 18.38 13.02
C TRP A 515 3.03 17.39 13.94
N PRO A 516 2.11 17.83 14.81
CA PRO A 516 1.43 19.14 14.82
C PRO A 516 2.20 20.31 15.46
N ASP A 517 3.39 20.07 16.00
CA ASP A 517 4.20 21.14 16.58
C ASP A 517 4.86 22.01 15.49
N LYS A 518 5.11 23.28 15.84
CA LYS A 518 5.77 24.26 14.95
C LYS A 518 7.29 24.17 15.09
N THR A 519 7.88 23.11 14.55
CA THR A 519 9.32 22.86 14.61
C THR A 519 10.10 23.68 13.58
N ASP A 520 11.41 23.83 13.80
CA ASP A 520 12.30 24.44 12.81
C ASP A 520 12.42 23.59 11.54
N ASP A 521 12.35 22.27 11.66
CA ASP A 521 12.38 21.34 10.51
C ASP A 521 11.15 21.53 9.62
N LEU A 522 9.96 21.65 10.21
CA LEU A 522 8.73 21.92 9.46
C LEU A 522 8.86 23.24 8.69
N LYS A 523 9.36 24.29 9.35
CA LYS A 523 9.58 25.60 8.72
C LYS A 523 10.63 25.57 7.60
N LYS A 524 11.67 24.75 7.74
CA LYS A 524 12.81 24.72 6.81
C LYS A 524 12.58 23.82 5.61
N PHE A 525 11.91 22.69 5.81
CA PHE A 525 11.81 21.61 4.83
C PHE A 525 10.42 21.43 4.24
N HIS A 526 9.39 22.13 4.75
CA HIS A 526 8.09 22.24 4.11
C HIS A 526 7.89 23.63 3.49
N PRO A 527 7.42 23.73 2.22
CA PRO A 527 7.16 22.63 1.29
C PRO A 527 8.44 21.96 0.78
N THR A 528 8.40 20.64 0.58
CA THR A 528 9.52 19.86 0.05
C THR A 528 9.92 20.36 -1.34
N THR A 529 11.22 20.57 -1.60
CA THR A 529 11.67 21.12 -2.90
C THR A 529 11.33 20.20 -4.07
N TRP A 530 11.64 18.91 -3.95
CA TRP A 530 11.49 17.94 -5.03
C TRP A 530 10.99 16.60 -4.51
N MET A 531 9.96 16.05 -5.14
CA MET A 531 9.36 14.77 -4.78
C MET A 531 9.40 13.81 -5.97
N GLN A 532 9.80 12.55 -5.75
CA GLN A 532 9.80 11.52 -6.80
C GLN A 532 8.94 10.33 -6.42
N MET A 533 8.21 9.79 -7.41
CA MET A 533 7.38 8.61 -7.23
C MET A 533 7.01 7.95 -8.57
N GLY A 534 6.57 6.70 -8.50
CA GLY A 534 5.97 6.01 -9.64
C GLY A 534 4.54 6.48 -9.90
N TYR A 535 4.11 6.52 -11.17
CA TYR A 535 2.73 6.94 -11.52
C TYR A 535 1.64 6.08 -10.86
N GLU A 536 1.95 4.86 -10.43
CA GLU A 536 0.97 3.93 -9.87
C GLU A 536 0.38 4.38 -8.51
N ILE A 537 1.07 5.29 -7.81
CA ILE A 537 0.63 5.84 -6.52
C ILE A 537 0.25 7.33 -6.60
N LEU A 538 0.00 7.84 -7.81
CA LEU A 538 -0.41 9.23 -8.02
C LEU A 538 -1.65 9.60 -7.19
N PHE A 539 -2.74 8.83 -7.31
CA PHE A 539 -3.97 9.13 -6.56
C PHE A 539 -3.92 8.68 -5.11
N PHE A 540 -3.23 7.56 -4.84
CA PHE A 540 -3.16 7.00 -3.50
C PHE A 540 -2.25 7.82 -2.56
N TRP A 541 -1.23 8.48 -3.09
CA TRP A 541 -0.25 9.19 -2.29
C TRP A 541 -0.11 10.66 -2.67
N MET A 542 0.20 11.00 -3.94
CA MET A 542 0.42 12.39 -4.36
C MET A 542 -0.82 13.27 -4.08
N ALA A 543 -1.97 12.84 -4.59
CA ALA A 543 -3.23 13.57 -4.40
C ALA A 543 -3.60 13.69 -2.93
N ARG A 544 -3.32 12.66 -2.12
CA ARG A 544 -3.57 12.70 -0.68
C ARG A 544 -2.62 13.64 0.05
N MET A 545 -1.33 13.67 -0.29
CA MET A 545 -0.40 14.65 0.27
C MET A 545 -0.82 16.08 -0.05
N ILE A 546 -1.29 16.33 -1.28
CA ILE A 546 -1.82 17.64 -1.68
C ILE A 546 -3.05 17.99 -0.84
N LEU A 547 -4.03 17.08 -0.75
CA LEU A 547 -5.25 17.28 0.04
C LEU A 547 -4.95 17.57 1.50
N MET A 548 -4.13 16.71 2.13
CA MET A 548 -3.87 16.78 3.56
C MET A 548 -3.01 17.99 3.93
N SER A 549 -2.00 18.34 3.14
CA SER A 549 -1.19 19.55 3.34
C SER A 549 -2.02 20.81 3.17
N SER A 550 -2.85 20.86 2.12
CA SER A 550 -3.76 22.00 1.89
C SER A 550 -4.78 22.15 3.02
N TYR A 551 -5.24 21.04 3.60
CA TYR A 551 -6.16 21.07 4.73
C TYR A 551 -5.47 21.48 6.04
N ALA A 552 -4.35 20.83 6.39
CA ALA A 552 -3.70 20.98 7.68
C ALA A 552 -2.84 22.24 7.79
N LEU A 553 -2.20 22.66 6.70
CA LEU A 553 -1.23 23.75 6.67
C LEU A 553 -1.63 24.89 5.72
N ASN A 554 -2.62 24.68 4.84
CA ASN A 554 -2.98 25.63 3.77
C ASN A 554 -1.78 25.96 2.85
N GLU A 555 -0.92 24.97 2.64
CA GLU A 555 0.27 25.05 1.80
C GLU A 555 0.38 23.82 0.88
N ILE A 556 1.06 23.98 -0.26
CA ILE A 556 1.40 22.85 -1.14
C ILE A 556 2.39 21.92 -0.43
N PRO A 557 2.35 20.60 -0.65
CA PRO A 557 3.28 19.67 0.02
C PRO A 557 4.70 19.67 -0.58
N PHE A 558 4.83 20.02 -1.86
CA PHE A 558 6.08 20.02 -2.60
C PHE A 558 6.04 21.03 -3.76
N LYS A 559 7.21 21.53 -4.20
CA LYS A 559 7.33 22.51 -5.29
C LYS A 559 7.39 21.85 -6.66
N GLU A 560 8.17 20.78 -6.80
CA GLU A 560 8.36 20.06 -8.06
C GLU A 560 8.21 18.55 -7.87
N VAL A 561 7.69 17.87 -8.89
CA VAL A 561 7.47 16.42 -8.86
C VAL A 561 8.06 15.74 -10.09
N TYR A 562 8.85 14.69 -9.85
CA TYR A 562 9.37 13.80 -10.88
C TYR A 562 8.63 12.46 -10.85
N ILE A 563 7.82 12.22 -11.87
CA ILE A 563 7.04 10.99 -11.99
C ILE A 563 7.79 10.01 -12.89
N HIS A 564 8.23 8.88 -12.34
CA HIS A 564 8.86 7.82 -13.13
C HIS A 564 7.86 6.73 -13.51
N GLY A 565 8.17 5.96 -14.55
CA GLY A 565 7.41 4.77 -14.90
C GLY A 565 7.78 3.55 -14.05
N MET A 566 7.26 2.40 -14.46
CA MET A 566 7.48 1.11 -13.81
C MET A 566 8.61 0.34 -14.49
N LEU A 567 9.44 -0.31 -13.68
CA LEU A 567 10.34 -1.33 -14.19
C LEU A 567 9.55 -2.61 -14.49
N ARG A 568 9.82 -3.20 -15.65
CA ARG A 568 9.17 -4.41 -16.16
C ARG A 568 10.21 -5.47 -16.47
N ASP A 569 9.79 -6.73 -16.50
CA ASP A 569 10.67 -7.80 -16.97
C ASP A 569 11.02 -7.63 -18.46
N LYS A 570 11.94 -8.47 -18.95
CA LYS A 570 12.39 -8.43 -20.36
C LYS A 570 11.26 -8.67 -21.38
N GLN A 571 10.13 -9.25 -20.96
CA GLN A 571 8.92 -9.42 -21.78
C GLN A 571 7.92 -8.27 -21.65
N GLY A 572 8.18 -7.28 -20.80
CA GLY A 572 7.28 -6.15 -20.55
C GLY A 572 6.17 -6.44 -19.53
N LYS A 573 6.22 -7.55 -18.80
CA LYS A 573 5.27 -7.79 -17.70
C LYS A 573 5.72 -7.06 -16.45
N LYS A 574 4.74 -6.64 -15.65
CA LYS A 574 5.01 -6.05 -14.33
C LYS A 574 5.75 -7.09 -13.48
N PHE A 575 6.77 -6.65 -12.75
CA PHE A 575 7.37 -7.50 -11.72
C PHE A 575 6.34 -7.83 -10.65
N SER A 576 6.05 -9.10 -10.45
CA SER A 576 5.17 -9.56 -9.38
C SER A 576 5.65 -10.89 -8.81
N LYS A 577 5.41 -11.08 -7.52
CA LYS A 577 5.71 -12.36 -6.84
C LYS A 577 4.91 -13.51 -7.46
N SER A 578 3.66 -13.27 -7.84
CA SER A 578 2.77 -14.27 -8.46
C SER A 578 3.23 -14.76 -9.83
N LEU A 579 3.94 -13.93 -10.60
CA LEU A 579 4.48 -14.31 -11.90
C LEU A 579 5.86 -14.99 -11.80
N GLY A 580 6.43 -15.08 -10.59
CA GLY A 580 7.77 -15.61 -10.37
C GLY A 580 8.88 -14.85 -11.11
N ASN A 581 8.58 -13.66 -11.62
CA ASN A 581 9.52 -12.86 -12.41
C ASN A 581 10.26 -11.81 -11.58
N GLY A 582 9.99 -11.72 -10.26
CA GLY A 582 10.65 -10.79 -9.36
C GLY A 582 12.16 -11.03 -9.28
N ILE A 583 12.94 -9.96 -9.38
CA ILE A 583 14.39 -9.96 -9.26
C ILE A 583 14.75 -9.16 -7.99
N ASP A 584 15.51 -9.76 -7.06
CA ASP A 584 16.04 -9.02 -5.92
C ASP A 584 17.21 -8.14 -6.43
N PRO A 585 17.19 -6.82 -6.22
CA PRO A 585 18.29 -5.96 -6.66
C PRO A 585 19.63 -6.36 -6.02
N ARG A 586 19.63 -6.98 -4.84
CA ARG A 586 20.86 -7.44 -4.18
C ARG A 586 21.54 -8.56 -4.96
N ASP A 587 20.77 -9.50 -5.51
CA ASP A 587 21.32 -10.59 -6.33
C ASP A 587 22.06 -10.04 -7.57
N ILE A 588 21.55 -8.94 -8.14
CA ILE A 588 22.18 -8.25 -9.28
C ILE A 588 23.41 -7.46 -8.82
N CYS A 589 23.33 -6.76 -7.68
CA CYS A 589 24.46 -6.05 -7.09
C CYS A 589 25.62 -6.99 -6.75
N ASP A 590 25.36 -8.15 -6.16
CA ASP A 590 26.39 -9.13 -5.78
C ASP A 590 27.09 -9.71 -7.03
N LYS A 591 26.35 -9.85 -8.14
CA LYS A 591 26.87 -10.41 -9.38
C LYS A 591 27.64 -9.40 -10.24
N TYR A 592 27.22 -8.14 -10.27
CA TYR A 592 27.74 -7.15 -11.23
C TYR A 592 28.17 -5.81 -10.62
N GLY A 593 27.89 -5.58 -9.34
CA GLY A 593 28.18 -4.34 -8.63
C GLY A 593 27.00 -3.36 -8.63
N THR A 594 26.87 -2.63 -7.52
CA THR A 594 25.79 -1.64 -7.31
C THR A 594 25.81 -0.51 -8.34
N ASP A 595 26.98 -0.01 -8.73
CA ASP A 595 27.10 1.07 -9.72
C ASP A 595 26.60 0.64 -11.10
N ALA A 596 26.88 -0.60 -11.49
CA ALA A 596 26.41 -1.14 -12.76
C ALA A 596 24.88 -1.21 -12.79
N LEU A 597 24.26 -1.67 -11.69
CA LEU A 597 22.80 -1.68 -11.57
C LEU A 597 22.22 -0.26 -11.60
N ARG A 598 22.76 0.67 -10.79
CA ARG A 598 22.28 2.07 -10.73
C ARG A 598 22.28 2.73 -12.11
N LEU A 599 23.41 2.67 -12.81
CA LEU A 599 23.53 3.27 -14.14
C LEU A 599 22.60 2.59 -15.15
N SER A 600 22.41 1.28 -15.06
CA SER A 600 21.48 0.54 -15.95
C SER A 600 20.02 0.94 -15.81
N LEU A 601 19.60 1.35 -14.62
CA LEU A 601 18.22 1.76 -14.30
C LEU A 601 17.94 3.21 -14.68
N ILE A 602 18.99 4.03 -14.84
CA ILE A 602 18.86 5.47 -15.15
C ILE A 602 19.06 5.73 -16.65
N SER A 603 20.14 5.20 -17.22
CA SER A 603 20.48 5.40 -18.64
C SER A 603 19.39 4.79 -19.53
N GLY A 604 19.02 5.43 -20.63
CA GLY A 604 17.96 5.01 -21.56
C GLY A 604 16.54 4.99 -20.98
N VAL A 605 16.27 5.68 -19.86
CA VAL A 605 14.95 5.71 -19.22
C VAL A 605 14.42 7.14 -19.09
N THR A 606 13.38 7.46 -19.86
CA THR A 606 12.72 8.77 -19.79
C THR A 606 11.66 8.82 -18.68
N PRO A 607 11.48 9.97 -18.00
CA PRO A 607 10.44 10.14 -16.99
C PRO A 607 9.05 9.77 -17.52
N GLY A 608 8.21 9.21 -16.65
CA GLY A 608 6.85 8.75 -16.97
C GLY A 608 6.75 7.44 -17.74
N ASN A 609 7.79 7.02 -18.46
CA ASN A 609 7.77 5.81 -19.27
C ASN A 609 8.22 4.57 -18.49
N ASP A 610 7.56 3.45 -18.77
CA ASP A 610 7.99 2.15 -18.26
C ASP A 610 9.30 1.70 -18.94
N ALA A 611 10.15 1.03 -18.17
CA ALA A 611 11.43 0.50 -18.67
C ALA A 611 11.47 -1.01 -18.52
N ARG A 612 12.03 -1.70 -19.52
CA ARG A 612 12.29 -3.15 -19.43
C ARG A 612 13.68 -3.37 -18.85
N PHE A 613 13.77 -4.31 -17.91
CA PHE A 613 15.04 -4.71 -17.31
C PHE A 613 15.73 -5.77 -18.17
N TYR A 614 16.96 -5.46 -18.60
CA TYR A 614 17.83 -6.36 -19.34
C TYR A 614 19.13 -6.54 -18.57
N GLU A 615 19.43 -7.78 -18.16
CA GLU A 615 20.65 -8.09 -17.42
C GLU A 615 21.92 -7.79 -18.25
N ASP A 616 21.87 -7.98 -19.56
CA ASP A 616 22.98 -7.66 -20.49
C ASP A 616 23.39 -6.17 -20.41
N LYS A 617 22.42 -5.29 -20.15
CA LYS A 617 22.69 -3.85 -19.96
C LYS A 617 23.50 -3.62 -18.68
N VAL A 618 23.20 -4.35 -17.61
CA VAL A 618 23.97 -4.32 -16.35
C VAL A 618 25.40 -4.81 -16.59
N VAL A 619 25.56 -5.90 -17.37
CA VAL A 619 26.88 -6.42 -17.75
C VAL A 619 27.70 -5.37 -18.51
N GLY A 620 27.07 -4.63 -19.42
CA GLY A 620 27.69 -3.50 -20.12
C GLY A 620 28.24 -2.46 -19.15
N PHE A 621 27.45 -2.02 -18.17
CA PHE A 621 27.90 -1.02 -17.19
C PHE A 621 28.90 -1.55 -16.15
N ARG A 622 28.92 -2.86 -15.86
CA ARG A 622 30.03 -3.47 -15.11
C ARG A 622 31.34 -3.34 -15.89
N ASN A 623 31.32 -3.57 -17.20
CA ASN A 623 32.52 -3.39 -18.03
C ASN A 623 32.97 -1.94 -18.05
N PHE A 624 32.03 -0.99 -17.97
CA PHE A 624 32.34 0.44 -17.84
C PHE A 624 33.01 0.77 -16.49
N ALA A 625 32.48 0.26 -15.38
CA ALA A 625 33.14 0.40 -14.08
C ALA A 625 34.59 -0.12 -14.12
N ASN A 626 34.81 -1.28 -14.74
CA ASN A 626 36.15 -1.83 -14.94
C ASN A 626 37.02 -0.94 -15.85
N LYS A 627 36.46 -0.32 -16.88
CA LYS A 627 37.18 0.62 -17.75
C LYS A 627 37.64 1.84 -16.95
N LEU A 628 36.77 2.43 -16.12
CA LEU A 628 37.14 3.52 -15.22
C LEU A 628 38.28 3.12 -14.31
N TRP A 629 38.18 1.98 -13.62
CA TRP A 629 39.26 1.44 -12.78
C TRP A 629 40.58 1.31 -13.53
N ASN A 630 40.55 0.74 -14.74
CA ASN A 630 41.75 0.53 -15.56
C ASN A 630 42.42 1.84 -15.98
N ILE A 631 41.66 2.90 -16.24
CA ILE A 631 42.21 4.24 -16.52
C ILE A 631 42.97 4.76 -15.30
N GLY A 632 42.36 4.71 -14.12
CA GLY A 632 43.00 5.16 -12.87
C GLY A 632 44.29 4.38 -12.59
N ARG A 633 44.22 3.06 -12.74
CA ARG A 633 45.39 2.18 -12.58
C ARG A 633 46.50 2.48 -13.58
N PHE A 634 46.14 2.77 -14.83
CA PHE A 634 47.10 3.18 -15.87
C PHE A 634 47.81 4.48 -15.50
N ILE A 635 47.07 5.50 -15.06
CA ILE A 635 47.65 6.78 -14.63
C ILE A 635 48.61 6.54 -13.46
N GLN A 636 48.22 5.78 -12.44
CA GLN A 636 49.05 5.51 -11.25
C GLN A 636 50.33 4.71 -11.51
N MET A 637 50.39 3.95 -12.60
CA MET A 637 51.62 3.26 -13.01
C MET A 637 52.64 4.19 -13.67
N SER A 638 52.22 5.39 -14.10
CA SER A 638 53.12 6.41 -14.62
C SER A 638 53.96 7.03 -13.49
N PRO A 639 55.25 7.34 -13.71
CA PRO A 639 56.06 8.08 -12.75
C PRO A 639 55.47 9.46 -12.41
N TYR A 640 54.65 10.02 -13.31
CA TYR A 640 53.96 11.31 -13.13
C TYR A 640 52.56 11.18 -12.52
N GLY A 641 52.04 9.95 -12.34
CA GLY A 641 50.70 9.71 -11.81
C GLY A 641 50.63 9.68 -10.27
N ARG A 642 51.75 9.44 -9.59
CA ARG A 642 51.85 9.50 -8.11
C ARG A 642 52.25 10.87 -7.58
N SER A 643 52.74 11.78 -8.41
CA SER A 643 53.42 13.01 -7.97
C SER A 643 52.51 14.12 -7.43
N LEU A 644 51.27 13.82 -7.08
CA LEU A 644 50.40 14.76 -6.36
C LEU A 644 50.62 14.65 -4.84
N GLU A 645 51.87 14.69 -4.39
CA GLU A 645 52.18 14.91 -2.97
C GLU A 645 51.55 16.26 -2.55
N GLY A 646 50.54 16.20 -1.67
CA GLY A 646 49.83 17.39 -1.17
C GLY A 646 48.52 17.74 -1.89
N GLY A 647 48.03 16.93 -2.82
CA GLY A 647 46.62 16.99 -3.27
C GLY A 647 46.20 18.24 -4.09
N GLN A 648 47.12 19.15 -4.42
CA GLN A 648 46.84 20.33 -5.23
C GLN A 648 47.64 20.31 -6.54
N ILE A 649 46.94 20.46 -7.67
CA ILE A 649 47.56 20.84 -8.94
C ILE A 649 47.90 22.34 -8.81
N ASN A 650 49.01 22.66 -8.14
CA ASN A 650 49.38 24.04 -7.80
C ASN A 650 49.99 24.83 -8.98
N LYS A 651 50.04 24.23 -10.16
CA LYS A 651 50.58 24.83 -11.38
C LYS A 651 49.52 24.74 -12.47
N THR A 652 49.12 25.87 -13.04
CA THR A 652 48.24 25.89 -14.22
C THR A 652 48.94 25.14 -15.35
N ILE A 653 48.45 23.95 -15.66
CA ILE A 653 49.01 23.09 -16.70
C ILE A 653 48.46 23.56 -18.03
N LYS A 654 49.36 23.89 -18.97
CA LYS A 654 48.95 24.42 -20.27
C LYS A 654 48.79 23.25 -21.25
N PRO A 655 47.66 23.17 -21.97
CA PRO A 655 47.50 22.17 -23.02
C PRO A 655 48.44 22.51 -24.18
N THR A 656 49.42 21.64 -24.42
CA THR A 656 50.52 21.88 -25.38
C THR A 656 50.27 21.25 -26.74
N THR A 657 49.59 20.10 -26.77
CA THR A 657 49.32 19.36 -28.01
C THR A 657 47.88 19.55 -28.46
N LEU A 658 47.58 19.24 -29.73
CA LEU A 658 46.20 19.29 -30.23
C LEU A 658 45.28 18.37 -29.41
N ALA A 659 45.78 17.18 -29.03
CA ALA A 659 45.05 16.23 -28.19
C ALA A 659 44.73 16.80 -26.79
N ASP A 660 45.68 17.50 -26.16
CA ASP A 660 45.47 18.15 -24.85
C ASP A 660 44.42 19.25 -24.95
N GLN A 661 44.51 20.10 -25.98
CA GLN A 661 43.56 21.18 -26.19
C GLN A 661 42.16 20.63 -26.49
N TRP A 662 42.08 19.56 -27.28
CA TRP A 662 40.85 18.88 -27.62
C TRP A 662 40.15 18.30 -26.39
N ILE A 663 40.84 17.49 -25.59
CA ILE A 663 40.19 16.85 -24.44
C ILE A 663 39.75 17.86 -23.39
N ILE A 664 40.48 18.97 -23.23
CA ILE A 664 40.11 20.07 -22.33
C ILE A 664 38.87 20.80 -22.85
N SER A 665 38.79 21.07 -24.15
CA SER A 665 37.59 21.64 -24.77
C SER A 665 36.38 20.73 -24.56
N ARG A 666 36.54 19.43 -24.85
CA ARG A 666 35.49 18.41 -24.66
C ARG A 666 35.07 18.25 -23.21
N LEU A 667 36.00 18.29 -22.26
CA LEU A 667 35.69 18.26 -20.83
C LEU A 667 34.80 19.44 -20.41
N ASN A 668 35.08 20.65 -20.88
CA ASN A 668 34.27 21.81 -20.53
C ASN A 668 32.88 21.76 -21.18
N ASN A 669 32.79 21.27 -22.43
CA ASN A 669 31.51 21.00 -23.08
C ASN A 669 30.69 19.97 -22.31
N ILE A 670 31.26 18.83 -21.92
CA ILE A 670 30.51 17.80 -21.19
C ILE A 670 30.11 18.25 -19.79
N ILE A 671 30.92 19.06 -19.09
CA ILE A 671 30.53 19.67 -17.82
C ILE A 671 29.28 20.53 -18.03
N LYS A 672 29.27 21.39 -19.05
CA LYS A 672 28.13 22.26 -19.37
C LYS A 672 26.88 21.44 -19.71
N GLU A 673 27.00 20.49 -20.62
CA GLU A 673 25.89 19.64 -21.07
C GLU A 673 25.30 18.79 -19.94
N ALA A 674 26.15 18.17 -19.11
CA ALA A 674 25.71 17.37 -17.97
C ALA A 674 25.03 18.24 -16.90
N THR A 675 25.59 19.43 -16.61
CA THR A 675 24.99 20.37 -15.65
C THR A 675 23.59 20.79 -16.11
N GLU A 676 23.45 21.17 -17.38
CA GLU A 676 22.15 21.55 -17.95
C GLU A 676 21.14 20.39 -17.92
N ASP A 677 21.59 19.15 -18.12
CA ASP A 677 20.72 17.99 -18.00
C ASP A 677 20.29 17.73 -16.55
N PHE A 678 21.17 17.91 -15.57
CA PHE A 678 20.83 17.80 -14.14
C PHE A 678 19.83 18.88 -13.71
N ASP A 679 20.06 20.13 -14.10
CA ASP A 679 19.18 21.26 -13.77
C ASP A 679 17.75 21.09 -14.32
N HIS A 680 17.61 20.33 -15.41
CA HIS A 680 16.31 20.00 -16.02
C HIS A 680 15.85 18.56 -15.74
N TYR A 681 16.44 17.88 -14.76
CA TYR A 681 16.11 16.51 -14.36
C TYR A 681 16.20 15.45 -15.49
N ARG A 682 17.02 15.70 -16.52
CA ARG A 682 17.30 14.81 -17.65
C ARG A 682 18.41 13.81 -17.32
N PHE A 683 18.29 13.11 -16.19
CA PHE A 683 19.34 12.23 -15.65
C PHE A 683 19.78 11.12 -16.62
N SER A 684 18.85 10.55 -17.39
CA SER A 684 19.16 9.56 -18.43
C SER A 684 20.13 10.13 -19.46
N LEU A 685 19.85 11.34 -19.94
CA LEU A 685 20.64 11.98 -20.99
C LEU A 685 22.03 12.40 -20.48
N ALA A 686 22.10 12.94 -19.25
CA ALA A 686 23.35 13.21 -18.57
C ALA A 686 24.21 11.95 -18.45
N SER A 687 23.61 10.83 -18.04
CA SER A 687 24.32 9.57 -17.85
C SER A 687 24.87 8.99 -19.15
N GLU A 688 24.13 9.12 -20.26
CA GLU A 688 24.55 8.67 -21.60
C GLU A 688 25.70 9.52 -22.11
N LYS A 689 25.59 10.85 -22.07
CA LYS A 689 26.66 11.75 -22.52
C LYS A 689 27.95 11.56 -21.72
N LEU A 690 27.86 11.36 -20.40
CA LEU A 690 29.02 11.10 -19.56
C LEU A 690 29.67 9.75 -19.85
N TYR A 691 28.86 8.71 -20.12
CA TYR A 691 29.36 7.42 -20.57
C TYR A 691 30.11 7.56 -21.91
N GLU A 692 29.51 8.23 -22.90
CA GLU A 692 30.12 8.45 -24.21
C GLU A 692 31.45 9.20 -24.09
N PHE A 693 31.50 10.29 -23.33
CA PHE A 693 32.74 11.04 -23.09
C PHE A 693 33.81 10.17 -22.40
N ALA A 694 33.46 9.51 -21.30
CA ALA A 694 34.41 8.74 -20.51
C ALA A 694 34.97 7.53 -21.29
N TRP A 695 34.12 6.84 -22.06
CA TRP A 695 34.54 5.67 -22.83
C TRP A 695 35.17 6.06 -24.16
N HIS A 696 34.40 6.75 -25.00
CA HIS A 696 34.71 6.92 -26.43
C HIS A 696 35.56 8.14 -26.73
N GLU A 697 35.72 9.09 -25.81
CA GLU A 697 36.63 10.23 -25.98
C GLU A 697 37.86 10.09 -25.08
N LEU A 698 37.67 9.99 -23.77
CA LEU A 698 38.76 9.91 -22.80
C LEU A 698 39.53 8.60 -22.94
N ALA A 699 38.85 7.45 -22.89
CA ALA A 699 39.54 6.18 -22.81
C ALA A 699 40.02 5.64 -24.16
N ASP A 700 39.21 5.74 -25.22
CA ASP A 700 39.55 5.19 -26.53
C ASP A 700 40.54 6.09 -27.31
N TRP A 701 40.64 7.38 -26.99
CA TRP A 701 41.57 8.30 -27.64
C TRP A 701 42.59 8.91 -26.69
N TYR A 702 42.17 9.75 -25.73
CA TYR A 702 43.13 10.56 -24.98
C TYR A 702 44.10 9.71 -24.12
N VAL A 703 43.60 8.65 -23.48
CA VAL A 703 44.43 7.68 -22.75
C VAL A 703 45.41 6.96 -23.69
N GLU A 704 45.00 6.56 -24.90
CA GLU A 704 45.89 5.93 -25.87
C GLU A 704 46.97 6.88 -26.41
N ILE A 705 46.63 8.16 -26.56
CA ILE A 705 47.58 9.22 -26.96
C ILE A 705 48.56 9.50 -25.84
N ALA A 706 48.09 9.57 -24.59
CA ALA A 706 48.94 9.79 -23.42
C ALA A 706 50.00 8.70 -23.24
N LYS A 707 49.67 7.43 -23.58
CA LYS A 707 50.64 6.32 -23.63
C LYS A 707 51.80 6.60 -24.59
N LYS A 708 51.52 7.25 -25.72
CA LYS A 708 52.50 7.55 -26.76
C LYS A 708 53.30 8.83 -26.47
N GLN A 709 52.65 9.87 -25.97
CA GLN A 709 53.29 11.13 -25.62
C GLN A 709 54.23 10.96 -24.42
N GLY A 710 53.77 10.29 -23.36
CA GLY A 710 54.66 9.83 -22.29
C GLY A 710 55.24 10.92 -21.39
N ASP A 711 54.90 12.20 -21.58
CA ASP A 711 55.46 13.33 -20.84
C ASP A 711 54.63 13.73 -19.61
N GLU A 712 55.27 14.44 -18.68
CA GLU A 712 54.67 14.87 -17.41
C GLU A 712 53.42 15.74 -17.61
N ASN A 713 53.44 16.66 -18.58
CA ASN A 713 52.36 17.63 -18.79
C ASN A 713 51.06 16.91 -19.20
N THR A 714 51.14 15.99 -20.16
CA THR A 714 50.00 15.17 -20.59
C THR A 714 49.46 14.29 -19.47
N TYR A 715 50.31 13.64 -18.66
CA TYR A 715 49.81 12.79 -17.56
C TYR A 715 49.12 13.59 -16.45
N GLN A 716 49.59 14.80 -16.16
CA GLN A 716 48.94 15.65 -15.17
C GLN A 716 47.60 16.19 -15.70
N LEU A 717 47.51 16.58 -16.98
CA LEU A 717 46.22 16.94 -17.62
C LEU A 717 45.25 15.77 -17.64
N LEU A 718 45.72 14.58 -18.02
CA LEU A 718 44.92 13.35 -17.98
C LEU A 718 44.37 13.08 -16.58
N THR A 719 45.17 13.30 -15.54
CA THR A 719 44.73 13.16 -14.15
C THR A 719 43.65 14.18 -13.80
N GLU A 720 43.81 15.45 -14.20
CA GLU A 720 42.78 16.48 -13.96
C GLU A 720 41.46 16.14 -14.67
N VAL A 721 41.53 15.79 -15.96
CA VAL A 721 40.36 15.40 -16.76
C VAL A 721 39.67 14.20 -16.11
N TYR A 722 40.45 13.18 -15.75
CA TYR A 722 39.93 11.96 -15.15
C TYR A 722 39.21 12.23 -13.81
N LEU A 723 39.80 12.98 -12.89
CA LEU A 723 39.17 13.29 -11.60
C LEU A 723 37.88 14.10 -11.75
N LYS A 724 37.83 15.04 -12.70
CA LYS A 724 36.59 15.77 -13.03
C LYS A 724 35.53 14.84 -13.63
N THR A 725 35.91 13.92 -14.50
CA THR A 725 35.01 12.88 -15.03
C THR A 725 34.44 12.00 -13.92
N LEU A 726 35.26 11.57 -12.95
CA LEU A 726 34.78 10.82 -11.79
C LEU A 726 33.76 11.63 -10.96
N THR A 727 34.02 12.93 -10.78
CA THR A 727 33.11 13.84 -10.06
C THR A 727 31.74 13.92 -10.75
N LEU A 728 31.72 14.06 -12.08
CA LEU A 728 30.48 14.10 -12.87
C LEU A 728 29.73 12.76 -12.85
N LEU A 729 30.44 11.63 -12.82
CA LEU A 729 29.86 10.29 -12.79
C LEU A 729 29.39 9.87 -11.39
N HIS A 730 29.84 10.53 -10.33
CA HIS A 730 29.60 10.13 -8.94
C HIS A 730 28.11 9.97 -8.57
N PRO A 731 27.17 10.85 -9.00
CA PRO A 731 25.74 10.64 -8.72
C PRO A 731 25.19 9.32 -9.27
N PHE A 732 25.76 8.81 -10.36
CA PHE A 732 25.35 7.58 -11.02
C PHE A 732 26.10 6.36 -10.48
N MET A 733 27.42 6.47 -10.30
CA MET A 733 28.34 5.39 -9.95
C MET A 733 29.17 5.73 -8.70
N PRO A 734 28.53 5.92 -7.53
CA PRO A 734 29.19 6.47 -6.35
C PRO A 734 30.33 5.59 -5.81
N PHE A 735 30.24 4.26 -5.89
CA PHE A 735 31.21 3.40 -5.19
C PHE A 735 32.55 3.35 -5.92
N ILE A 736 32.56 3.03 -7.22
CA ILE A 736 33.80 2.93 -8.00
C ILE A 736 34.47 4.29 -8.16
N THR A 737 33.69 5.36 -8.32
CA THR A 737 34.24 6.72 -8.46
C THR A 737 34.89 7.18 -7.16
N GLU A 738 34.30 6.89 -6.00
CA GLU A 738 34.88 7.18 -4.68
C GLU A 738 36.19 6.43 -4.47
N VAL A 739 36.19 5.10 -4.63
CA VAL A 739 37.39 4.27 -4.39
C VAL A 739 38.55 4.68 -5.30
N VAL A 740 38.26 4.95 -6.56
CA VAL A 740 39.28 5.41 -7.50
C VAL A 740 39.75 6.81 -7.09
N PHE A 741 38.87 7.76 -6.80
CA PHE A 741 39.23 9.12 -6.42
C PHE A 741 40.09 9.16 -5.16
N GLU A 742 39.73 8.39 -4.13
CA GLU A 742 40.47 8.25 -2.87
C GLU A 742 41.92 7.81 -3.14
N SER A 743 42.15 6.94 -4.12
CA SER A 743 43.51 6.51 -4.49
C SER A 743 44.40 7.62 -5.09
N PHE A 744 43.81 8.74 -5.52
CA PHE A 744 44.53 9.97 -5.94
C PHE A 744 44.49 11.08 -4.88
N ARG A 745 43.52 11.02 -3.97
CA ARG A 745 43.18 12.06 -2.98
C ARG A 745 42.73 11.42 -1.66
N PRO A 746 43.61 10.73 -0.92
CA PRO A 746 43.22 9.92 0.25
C PRO A 746 42.65 10.76 1.41
N GLU A 747 42.97 12.05 1.47
CA GLU A 747 42.49 12.99 2.50
C GLU A 747 41.13 13.64 2.14
N LYS A 748 40.51 13.26 1.03
CA LYS A 748 39.27 13.86 0.52
C LYS A 748 38.25 12.78 0.15
N MET A 749 36.98 13.11 0.36
CA MET A 749 35.85 12.27 -0.05
C MET A 749 35.15 12.93 -1.23
N LEU A 750 35.00 12.20 -2.34
CA LEU A 750 34.39 12.70 -3.57
C LEU A 750 32.95 13.16 -3.35
N MET A 751 32.19 12.44 -2.51
CA MET A 751 30.78 12.74 -2.18
C MET A 751 30.55 14.18 -1.65
N ILE A 752 31.55 14.84 -1.07
CA ILE A 752 31.45 16.21 -0.55
C ILE A 752 32.20 17.26 -1.39
N GLU A 753 32.81 16.86 -2.51
CA GLU A 753 33.46 17.80 -3.42
C GLU A 753 32.43 18.63 -4.18
N LYS A 754 32.86 19.81 -4.65
CA LYS A 754 32.00 20.68 -5.44
C LYS A 754 31.78 20.11 -6.85
N TRP A 755 30.56 20.24 -7.35
CA TRP A 755 30.28 20.02 -8.77
C TRP A 755 31.19 20.91 -9.64
N PRO A 756 31.84 20.38 -10.68
CA PRO A 756 32.77 21.15 -11.48
C PRO A 756 32.04 22.22 -12.30
N ALA A 757 32.64 23.40 -12.42
CA ALA A 757 32.17 24.46 -13.30
C ALA A 757 32.90 24.42 -14.64
N ALA A 758 32.17 24.61 -15.73
CA ALA A 758 32.75 24.74 -17.07
C ALA A 758 33.48 26.08 -17.20
N ASP A 759 34.64 26.05 -17.84
CA ASP A 759 35.41 27.20 -18.26
C ASP A 759 35.18 27.43 -19.76
N GLU A 760 34.26 28.33 -20.10
CA GLU A 760 33.83 28.55 -21.49
C GLU A 760 34.98 29.06 -22.38
N ASP A 761 35.98 29.73 -21.82
CA ASP A 761 37.15 30.21 -22.55
C ASP A 761 38.05 29.05 -23.02
N LYS A 762 37.89 27.86 -22.43
CA LYS A 762 38.59 26.64 -22.84
C LYS A 762 37.86 25.83 -23.91
N ILE A 763 36.64 26.21 -24.28
CA ILE A 763 35.88 25.56 -25.35
C ILE A 763 36.35 26.14 -26.70
N ASN A 764 36.83 25.27 -27.59
CA ASN A 764 37.36 25.66 -28.89
C ASN A 764 36.84 24.74 -30.01
N ALA A 765 35.84 25.23 -30.74
CA ALA A 765 35.21 24.48 -31.84
C ALA A 765 36.20 24.12 -32.97
N GLN A 766 37.18 24.97 -33.26
CA GLN A 766 38.18 24.69 -34.30
C GLN A 766 39.10 23.55 -33.87
N THR A 767 39.54 23.54 -32.61
CA THR A 767 40.32 22.43 -32.04
C THR A 767 39.54 21.12 -32.10
N GLU A 768 38.25 21.15 -31.75
CA GLU A 768 37.38 19.98 -31.83
C GLU A 768 37.20 19.49 -33.27
N GLN A 769 36.99 20.39 -34.23
CA GLN A 769 36.88 20.04 -35.64
C GLN A 769 38.18 19.43 -36.19
N ASN A 770 39.33 20.03 -35.87
CA ASN A 770 40.63 19.54 -36.30
C ASN A 770 40.91 18.14 -35.75
N PHE A 771 40.63 17.92 -34.46
CA PHE A 771 40.83 16.60 -33.86
C PHE A 771 39.81 15.57 -34.39
N LYS A 772 38.58 15.98 -34.66
CA LYS A 772 37.57 15.11 -35.29
C LYS A 772 38.03 14.63 -36.68
N ALA A 773 38.60 15.52 -37.49
CA ALA A 773 39.15 15.16 -38.80
C ALA A 773 40.29 14.12 -38.68
N LEU A 774 41.13 14.25 -37.64
CA LEU A 774 42.17 13.26 -37.30
C LEU A 774 41.57 11.90 -36.90
N GLN A 775 40.54 11.91 -36.05
CA GLN A 775 39.83 10.69 -35.64
C GLN A 775 39.19 9.97 -36.84
N ASP A 776 38.57 10.73 -37.75
CA ASP A 776 37.92 10.20 -38.94
C ASP A 776 38.94 9.56 -39.88
N LEU A 777 40.09 10.21 -40.10
CA LEU A 777 41.20 9.65 -40.87
C LEU A 777 41.70 8.31 -40.29
N ILE A 778 42.02 8.28 -38.99
CA ILE A 778 42.54 7.08 -38.32
C ILE A 778 41.50 5.95 -38.37
N THR A 779 40.22 6.27 -38.16
CA THR A 779 39.12 5.30 -38.21
C THR A 779 38.92 4.76 -39.63
N ALA A 780 38.97 5.61 -40.65
CA ALA A 780 38.89 5.20 -42.05
C ALA A 780 40.03 4.24 -42.43
N ILE A 781 41.27 4.53 -42.01
CA ILE A 781 42.42 3.64 -42.24
C ILE A 781 42.22 2.29 -41.54
N ARG A 782 41.76 2.28 -40.28
CA ARG A 782 41.50 1.04 -39.52
C ARG A 782 40.36 0.22 -40.15
N SER A 783 39.30 0.87 -40.62
CA SER A 783 38.18 0.23 -41.30
C SER A 783 38.62 -0.38 -42.63
N TRP A 784 39.34 0.37 -43.45
CA TRP A 784 39.91 -0.13 -44.71
C TRP A 784 40.82 -1.33 -44.47
N ARG A 785 41.69 -1.26 -43.45
CA ARG A 785 42.55 -2.38 -43.06
C ARG A 785 41.74 -3.64 -42.75
N LYS A 786 40.65 -3.48 -41.99
CA LYS A 786 39.75 -4.59 -41.65
C LYS A 786 39.06 -5.16 -42.89
N GLU A 787 38.58 -4.31 -43.80
CA GLU A 787 37.97 -4.74 -45.06
C GLU A 787 38.94 -5.52 -45.95
N LYS A 788 40.22 -5.18 -45.92
CA LYS A 788 41.28 -5.88 -46.65
C LYS A 788 41.87 -7.08 -45.90
N ASN A 789 41.33 -7.43 -44.72
CA ASN A 789 41.85 -8.49 -43.84
C ASN A 789 43.35 -8.38 -43.56
N ILE A 790 43.85 -7.15 -43.43
CA ILE A 790 45.25 -6.88 -43.08
C ILE A 790 45.41 -6.93 -41.56
N GLU A 791 46.49 -7.54 -41.09
CA GLU A 791 46.75 -7.70 -39.66
C GLU A 791 46.89 -6.34 -38.94
N PRO A 792 46.26 -6.14 -37.75
CA PRO A 792 46.32 -4.85 -37.04
C PRO A 792 47.72 -4.37 -36.64
N LYS A 793 48.71 -5.27 -36.59
CA LYS A 793 50.09 -4.95 -36.21
C LYS A 793 50.98 -4.55 -37.38
N GLU A 794 50.56 -4.83 -38.60
CA GLU A 794 51.33 -4.54 -39.81
C GLU A 794 51.42 -3.02 -40.03
N ILE A 795 52.62 -2.51 -40.36
CA ILE A 795 52.81 -1.08 -40.61
C ILE A 795 52.58 -0.81 -42.10
N LEU A 796 51.54 -0.04 -42.43
CA LEU A 796 51.22 0.35 -43.81
C LEU A 796 51.90 1.67 -44.17
N LYS A 797 52.43 1.78 -45.39
CA LYS A 797 52.89 3.07 -45.91
C LYS A 797 51.72 3.79 -46.56
N ILE A 798 51.45 5.02 -46.12
CA ILE A 798 50.34 5.80 -46.68
C ILE A 798 50.81 7.19 -47.09
N LYS A 799 50.22 7.73 -48.14
CA LYS A 799 50.37 9.12 -48.54
C LYS A 799 49.04 9.83 -48.30
N VAL A 800 49.09 10.99 -47.66
CA VAL A 800 47.89 11.79 -47.35
C VAL A 800 48.06 13.18 -47.93
N ALA A 801 47.13 13.58 -48.79
CA ALA A 801 46.98 14.95 -49.25
C ALA A 801 45.88 15.66 -48.45
N SER A 802 46.21 16.81 -47.88
CA SER A 802 45.33 17.69 -47.12
C SER A 802 45.64 19.15 -47.46
N ASP A 803 44.64 20.03 -47.38
CA ASP A 803 44.80 21.48 -47.58
C ASP A 803 45.45 22.19 -46.38
N ASP A 804 45.69 21.45 -45.28
CA ASP A 804 46.28 21.97 -44.04
C ASP A 804 47.53 21.20 -43.59
N ASP A 805 48.31 21.81 -42.69
CA ASP A 805 49.49 21.18 -42.09
C ASP A 805 49.14 20.22 -40.93
N LEU A 806 47.86 19.89 -40.72
CA LEU A 806 47.41 19.04 -39.60
C LEU A 806 48.10 17.68 -39.63
N ILE A 807 48.20 17.06 -40.80
CA ILE A 807 48.84 15.75 -40.98
C ILE A 807 50.33 15.80 -40.65
N LYS A 808 51.02 16.86 -41.04
CA LYS A 808 52.44 17.04 -40.73
C LYS A 808 52.66 17.20 -39.22
N LYS A 809 51.81 18.01 -38.56
CA LYS A 809 51.89 18.27 -37.12
C LYS A 809 51.58 17.05 -36.28
N GLU A 810 50.57 16.27 -36.68
CA GLU A 810 50.05 15.12 -35.91
C GLU A 810 50.57 13.76 -36.41
N LYS A 811 51.58 13.75 -37.31
CA LYS A 811 52.17 12.54 -37.91
C LYS A 811 52.45 11.43 -36.89
N ASN A 812 53.07 11.78 -35.76
CA ASN A 812 53.45 10.80 -34.73
C ASN A 812 52.24 10.09 -34.11
N ILE A 813 51.12 10.79 -33.96
CA ILE A 813 49.87 10.23 -33.41
C ILE A 813 49.19 9.36 -34.48
N ILE A 814 49.15 9.82 -35.74
CA ILE A 814 48.61 9.06 -36.88
C ILE A 814 49.34 7.74 -37.02
N ASP A 815 50.67 7.76 -37.11
CA ASP A 815 51.51 6.57 -37.25
C ASP A 815 51.26 5.56 -36.12
N TYR A 816 51.17 6.05 -34.88
CA TYR A 816 51.00 5.20 -33.72
C TYR A 816 49.61 4.55 -33.63
N LEU A 817 48.55 5.34 -33.82
CA LEU A 817 47.17 4.89 -33.65
C LEU A 817 46.66 4.12 -34.87
N ALA A 818 47.01 4.53 -36.09
CA ALA A 818 46.61 3.84 -37.31
C ALA A 818 47.56 2.70 -37.71
N LYS A 819 48.72 2.57 -37.03
CA LYS A 819 49.81 1.62 -37.36
C LYS A 819 50.28 1.80 -38.80
N VAL A 820 50.67 3.02 -39.13
CA VAL A 820 51.10 3.42 -40.48
C VAL A 820 52.41 4.18 -40.43
N GLU A 821 52.99 4.39 -41.61
CA GLU A 821 54.02 5.38 -41.88
C GLU A 821 53.42 6.40 -42.86
N VAL A 822 52.97 7.55 -42.32
CA VAL A 822 52.32 8.61 -43.11
C VAL A 822 53.33 9.55 -43.76
N GLU A 823 53.17 9.76 -45.06
CA GLU A 823 53.85 10.80 -45.83
C GLU A 823 52.81 11.86 -46.23
N SER A 824 52.99 13.11 -45.78
CA SER A 824 52.13 14.23 -46.18
C SER A 824 52.60 14.77 -47.53
N VAL A 825 51.68 14.88 -48.48
CA VAL A 825 51.95 15.34 -49.86
C VAL A 825 50.96 16.43 -50.27
N ASP A 826 51.34 17.33 -51.18
CA ASP A 826 50.47 18.45 -51.57
C ASP A 826 49.27 18.00 -52.44
N LYS A 827 49.45 16.97 -53.28
CA LYS A 827 48.41 16.43 -54.16
C LYS A 827 48.60 14.94 -54.40
N LEU A 828 47.48 14.24 -54.64
CA LEU A 828 47.44 12.84 -55.10
C LEU A 828 46.69 12.75 -56.43
N ALA A 829 47.24 12.01 -57.39
CA ALA A 829 46.60 11.74 -58.68
C ALA A 829 45.47 10.71 -58.56
N GLU A 830 45.65 9.72 -57.68
CA GLU A 830 44.66 8.68 -57.34
C GLU A 830 44.64 8.50 -55.82
N CYS A 831 43.48 8.16 -55.25
CA CYS A 831 43.32 7.88 -53.84
C CYS A 831 42.50 6.60 -53.62
N ASP A 832 42.80 5.89 -52.53
CA ASP A 832 42.08 4.69 -52.12
C ASP A 832 41.00 5.01 -51.07
N LEU A 833 41.14 6.12 -50.35
CA LEU A 833 40.16 6.65 -49.41
C LEU A 833 40.05 8.18 -49.54
N GLU A 834 38.85 8.70 -49.29
CA GLU A 834 38.60 10.13 -49.12
C GLU A 834 37.81 10.32 -47.82
N VAL A 835 38.33 11.13 -46.90
CA VAL A 835 37.76 11.29 -45.56
C VAL A 835 38.08 12.68 -45.03
N ALA A 836 37.07 13.40 -44.51
CA ALA A 836 37.21 14.74 -43.94
C ALA A 836 37.97 15.75 -44.86
N GLY A 837 37.78 15.65 -46.19
CA GLY A 837 38.48 16.49 -47.17
C GLY A 837 39.91 16.04 -47.50
N MET A 838 40.41 14.98 -46.86
CA MET A 838 41.73 14.42 -47.09
C MET A 838 41.65 13.27 -48.08
N LYS A 839 42.63 13.21 -49.00
CA LYS A 839 42.80 12.08 -49.92
C LYS A 839 43.93 11.20 -49.43
N VAL A 840 43.69 9.90 -49.35
CA VAL A 840 44.66 8.92 -48.84
C VAL A 840 44.96 7.90 -49.93
N LYS A 841 46.25 7.71 -50.24
CA LYS A 841 46.75 6.59 -51.04
C LYS A 841 47.48 5.62 -50.12
N ILE A 842 47.13 4.33 -50.20
CA ILE A 842 47.71 3.27 -49.38
C ILE A 842 48.63 2.44 -50.28
N GLY A 843 49.93 2.49 -49.98
CA GLY A 843 50.92 1.64 -50.64
C GLY A 843 51.03 0.32 -49.88
N VAL A 844 50.44 -0.74 -50.44
CA VAL A 844 50.74 -2.12 -50.01
C VAL A 844 52.14 -2.46 -50.53
N ILE A 845 53.03 -2.97 -49.67
CA ILE A 845 54.34 -3.49 -50.10
C ILE A 845 54.14 -4.80 -50.85
#